data_AF-A0A179VKN2-F1
#
_entry.id   AF-A0A179VKN2-F1
#
_cell.length_a   1.000
_cell.length_b   1.000
_cell.length_c   1.000
_cell.angle_alpha   90.00
_cell.angle_beta   90.00
_cell.angle_gamma   90.00
#
_symmetry.space_group_name_H-M   'P 1'
#
loop_
_entity.id
_entity.type
_entity.pdbx_description
1 polymer ?
#
loop_
_entity_poly.entity_id
_entity_poly.type
_entity_poly.pdbx_seq_one_letter_code
_entity_poly.pdbx_strand_id
1 'polypeptide(L)'
;MVADVISCDKLLRHPRGLVWELISSPEMYPMFFTGVGSCETLIENTEAGPDPEYLVLSAKAKARVRLILSNTKESLAIEGVDNDGLISVRLFEERSAQTRVRITVLRAASVLPAGIKKPSVAVNQWLMDGLDRIDDYLSGAPTSTVSNAGENGNLQVSIARLMVSVGVVRIPRPDRGLRQLSSLARWGFTLQGGYAAAAARAPKQLAIADDAGQLTFEQLDRRAEGLATGLMRAGINETSKIGLLARNNIAMVECLIAFGMLGVDVMLLNNALAATQIQIAVARNNLTKVFVDDDLDELVRYVPWEVELVSTGRRSAINGRRGLDDFVVADKPGVLPPTRPGHQVVQTSGTSGTPKGALRPTPRGFAVIAAMLSRMPMKMNETMLISAPIFHSWGLGCLQISTPLRATVILQEKFDPEECLRAIATRKVTTMIAVPVMLQRIVDLPAKVRQKYDTSSLRLVACSGSPLNSSLVQRFTEAFGEVLYNFYGSTEVSWATIADPEDLAIAPTTVGRPPLGTTIAILDADRRPVPRGVTGRIFVGNEMLFEGYVADPSPASVNGLLDTGDLGHLDADGRLYIDGRDDEMIISGGENVFPRPVEDALAFLPQVADVAVVGTSDDSFGQRLTAFVVLNKDAGLDGDMVRAFIKNRLSKFHVPRDVYFVKALPRTSTGKVIKRLLLADCERDGVRPQ
;
A
#
# COMPACT_ATOMS: atom_id res chain seq x y z
N MET A 1 -1.11 11.54 48.25
CA MET A 1 -1.15 11.66 46.77
C MET A 1 -2.61 11.59 46.38
N VAL A 2 -3.18 12.69 45.91
CA VAL A 2 -4.61 12.77 45.54
C VAL A 2 -4.83 11.86 44.35
N ALA A 3 -5.77 10.93 44.46
CA ALA A 3 -6.18 10.09 43.36
C ALA A 3 -6.80 10.99 42.27
N ASP A 4 -6.19 11.02 41.08
CA ASP A 4 -6.75 11.73 39.93
C ASP A 4 -8.06 11.05 39.52
N VAL A 5 -9.17 11.63 39.98
CA VAL A 5 -10.54 11.28 39.56
C VAL A 5 -10.97 12.28 38.51
N ILE A 6 -11.32 11.79 37.33
CA ILE A 6 -11.80 12.61 36.22
C ILE A 6 -13.21 12.14 35.91
N SER A 7 -14.17 13.06 35.91
CA SER A 7 -15.55 12.75 35.52
C SER A 7 -15.92 13.59 34.31
N CYS A 8 -16.49 12.96 33.30
CA CYS A 8 -17.17 13.63 32.20
C CYS A 8 -18.63 13.20 32.14
N ASP A 9 -19.46 14.08 31.59
CA ASP A 9 -20.90 13.89 31.50
C ASP A 9 -21.38 14.52 30.19
N LYS A 10 -22.12 13.75 29.38
CA LYS A 10 -22.61 14.20 28.08
C LYS A 10 -23.97 13.61 27.76
N LEU A 11 -24.83 14.42 27.15
CA LEU A 11 -26.13 13.98 26.65
C LEU A 11 -26.01 13.63 25.16
N LEU A 12 -26.29 12.38 24.80
CA LEU A 12 -26.41 11.90 23.43
C LEU A 12 -27.89 11.83 23.03
N ARG A 13 -28.22 12.27 21.82
CA ARG A 13 -29.61 12.32 21.33
C ARG A 13 -30.05 11.00 20.69
N HIS A 14 -29.69 9.89 21.35
CA HIS A 14 -29.95 8.54 20.88
C HIS A 14 -30.54 7.66 21.99
N PRO A 15 -31.35 6.64 21.64
CA PRO A 15 -31.84 5.64 22.59
C PRO A 15 -30.71 4.91 23.32
N ARG A 16 -30.93 4.61 24.60
CA ARG A 16 -29.94 3.95 25.47
C ARG A 16 -29.43 2.63 24.89
N GLY A 17 -30.29 1.88 24.20
CA GLY A 17 -29.92 0.61 23.55
C GLY A 17 -28.80 0.78 22.52
N LEU A 18 -28.92 1.74 21.61
CA LEU A 18 -27.91 2.00 20.57
C LEU A 18 -26.58 2.48 21.17
N VAL A 19 -26.67 3.36 22.17
CA VAL A 19 -25.48 3.85 22.89
C VAL A 19 -24.80 2.70 23.64
N TRP A 20 -25.57 1.82 24.27
CA TRP A 20 -25.04 0.65 24.96
C TRP A 20 -24.32 -0.31 24.01
N GLU A 21 -24.89 -0.60 22.84
CA GLU A 21 -24.25 -1.48 21.84
C GLU A 21 -22.84 -1.00 21.48
N LEU A 22 -22.65 0.29 21.22
CA LEU A 22 -21.33 0.84 20.89
C LEU A 22 -20.37 0.86 22.07
N ILE A 23 -20.85 1.31 23.24
CA ILE A 23 -19.99 1.45 24.43
C ILE A 23 -19.59 0.08 25.00
N SER A 24 -20.43 -0.94 24.87
CA SER A 24 -20.13 -2.31 25.35
C SER A 24 -19.31 -3.16 24.37
N SER A 25 -18.88 -2.60 23.24
CA SER A 25 -18.12 -3.28 22.19
C SER A 25 -16.72 -2.68 22.05
N PRO A 26 -15.71 -3.13 22.84
CA PRO A 26 -14.35 -2.58 22.83
C PRO A 26 -13.67 -2.58 21.45
N GLU A 27 -13.99 -3.54 20.60
CA GLU A 27 -13.53 -3.62 19.20
C GLU A 27 -13.90 -2.37 18.39
N MET A 28 -14.93 -1.63 18.81
CA MET A 28 -15.35 -0.40 18.17
C MET A 28 -14.57 0.84 18.63
N TYR A 29 -13.85 0.75 19.75
CA TYR A 29 -13.19 1.92 20.36
C TYR A 29 -12.15 2.63 19.47
N PRO A 30 -11.38 1.95 18.60
CA PRO A 30 -10.49 2.63 17.66
C PRO A 30 -11.21 3.64 16.74
N MET A 31 -12.50 3.42 16.46
CA MET A 31 -13.30 4.33 15.61
C MET A 31 -13.68 5.62 16.32
N PHE A 32 -13.74 5.61 17.65
CA PHE A 32 -14.24 6.73 18.45
C PHE A 32 -13.15 7.44 19.26
N PHE A 33 -12.15 6.71 19.74
CA PHE A 33 -11.16 7.22 20.68
C PHE A 33 -9.76 7.24 20.07
N THR A 34 -9.18 8.43 19.90
CA THR A 34 -7.84 8.58 19.30
C THR A 34 -6.75 7.95 20.16
N GLY A 35 -5.70 7.43 19.55
CA GLY A 35 -4.61 6.73 20.24
C GLY A 35 -4.93 5.28 20.63
N VAL A 36 -6.16 4.82 20.44
CA VAL A 36 -6.55 3.41 20.52
C VAL A 36 -6.44 2.81 19.12
N GLY A 37 -5.55 1.83 18.95
CA GLY A 37 -5.30 1.19 17.66
C GLY A 37 -6.16 -0.03 17.41
N SER A 38 -6.23 -0.92 18.39
CA SER A 38 -7.10 -2.10 18.37
C SER A 38 -7.41 -2.57 19.78
N CYS A 39 -8.52 -3.29 19.91
CA CYS A 39 -8.93 -3.97 21.13
C CYS A 39 -9.20 -5.44 20.76
N GLU A 40 -8.24 -6.32 21.06
CA GLU A 40 -8.35 -7.75 20.71
C GLU A 40 -8.75 -8.57 21.93
N THR A 41 -9.73 -9.45 21.79
CA THR A 41 -10.09 -10.39 22.86
C THR A 41 -8.98 -11.42 23.07
N LEU A 42 -8.54 -11.56 24.33
CA LEU A 42 -7.58 -12.59 24.71
C LEU A 42 -8.30 -13.92 24.90
N ILE A 43 -7.96 -14.92 24.09
CA ILE A 43 -8.47 -16.29 24.24
C ILE A 43 -7.43 -17.09 25.02
N GLU A 44 -7.37 -16.91 26.33
CA GLU A 44 -6.87 -17.95 27.22
C GLU A 44 -8.07 -18.50 27.99
N ASN A 45 -8.57 -19.63 27.52
CA ASN A 45 -9.66 -20.35 28.14
C ASN A 45 -9.03 -21.23 29.24
N THR A 46 -9.23 -20.89 30.52
CA THR A 46 -9.59 -21.84 31.59
C THR A 46 -9.70 -21.14 32.96
N GLU A 47 -10.88 -21.26 33.59
CA GLU A 47 -11.18 -21.13 35.03
C GLU A 47 -11.38 -19.74 35.69
N ALA A 48 -11.20 -18.60 35.04
CA ALA A 48 -11.36 -17.28 35.69
C ALA A 48 -12.54 -16.42 35.17
N GLY A 49 -13.72 -16.57 35.78
CA GLY A 49 -14.79 -15.54 35.83
C GLY A 49 -15.67 -15.29 34.59
N PRO A 50 -16.78 -14.53 34.74
CA PRO A 50 -17.75 -14.23 33.65
C PRO A 50 -17.37 -13.06 32.73
N ASP A 51 -16.31 -12.31 33.01
CA ASP A 51 -16.01 -11.03 32.35
C ASP A 51 -14.86 -11.17 31.32
N PRO A 52 -15.04 -10.74 30.05
CA PRO A 52 -14.03 -10.87 29.02
C PRO A 52 -12.82 -9.94 29.21
N GLU A 53 -11.62 -10.44 28.91
CA GLU A 53 -10.37 -9.68 28.88
C GLU A 53 -9.94 -9.32 27.46
N TYR A 54 -9.41 -8.11 27.31
CA TYR A 54 -8.98 -7.53 26.04
C TYR A 54 -7.54 -7.01 26.13
N LEU A 55 -6.81 -7.18 25.04
CA LEU A 55 -5.54 -6.52 24.78
C LEU A 55 -5.82 -5.24 23.98
N VAL A 56 -5.53 -4.09 24.60
CA VAL A 56 -5.64 -2.78 23.96
C VAL A 56 -4.26 -2.37 23.45
N LEU A 57 -4.14 -2.18 22.14
CA LEU A 57 -2.94 -1.63 21.50
C LEU A 57 -3.05 -0.10 21.42
N SER A 58 -2.03 0.58 21.92
CA SER A 58 -1.91 2.05 21.89
C SER A 58 -0.48 2.48 21.55
N ALA A 59 -0.27 3.78 21.33
CA ALA A 59 1.03 4.32 20.97
C ALA A 59 2.09 3.99 22.04
N LYS A 60 2.98 3.02 21.72
CA LYS A 60 4.11 2.57 22.57
C LYS A 60 3.72 1.77 23.82
N ALA A 61 2.48 1.28 23.92
CA ALA A 61 2.07 0.41 25.03
C ALA A 61 0.99 -0.60 24.62
N LYS A 62 1.10 -1.80 25.20
CA LYS A 62 0.04 -2.80 25.22
C LYS A 62 -0.54 -2.84 26.63
N ALA A 63 -1.85 -2.77 26.78
CA ALA A 63 -2.50 -2.84 28.08
C ALA A 63 -3.54 -3.96 28.07
N ARG A 64 -3.56 -4.79 29.11
CA ARG A 64 -4.66 -5.73 29.34
C ARG A 64 -5.74 -5.06 30.16
N VAL A 65 -6.97 -5.15 29.70
CA VAL A 65 -8.14 -4.62 30.38
C VAL A 65 -9.22 -5.68 30.49
N ARG A 66 -9.98 -5.66 31.58
CA ARG A 66 -11.17 -6.49 31.80
C ARG A 66 -12.41 -5.63 31.66
N LEU A 67 -13.39 -6.09 30.90
CA LEU A 67 -14.66 -5.42 30.72
C LEU A 67 -15.74 -6.07 31.58
N ILE A 68 -16.24 -5.33 32.57
CA ILE A 68 -17.31 -5.79 33.47
C ILE A 68 -18.61 -5.12 33.05
N LEU A 69 -19.59 -5.92 32.64
CA LEU A 69 -20.87 -5.44 32.11
C LEU A 69 -21.98 -5.58 33.16
N SER A 70 -22.81 -4.55 33.32
CA SER A 70 -24.03 -4.69 34.12
C SER A 70 -25.09 -5.50 33.37
N ASN A 71 -25.74 -6.41 34.10
CA ASN A 71 -26.92 -7.15 33.60
C ASN A 71 -28.07 -6.24 33.16
N THR A 72 -28.17 -5.01 33.70
CA THR A 72 -29.24 -4.06 33.36
C THR A 72 -28.93 -3.18 32.15
N LYS A 73 -27.75 -3.34 31.52
CA LYS A 73 -27.28 -2.49 30.40
C LYS A 73 -27.23 -0.99 30.74
N GLU A 74 -26.97 -0.68 32.01
CA GLU A 74 -26.94 0.69 32.54
C GLU A 74 -25.54 1.17 32.89
N SER A 75 -24.60 0.23 33.05
CA SER A 75 -23.24 0.58 33.42
C SER A 75 -22.25 -0.48 32.96
N LEU A 76 -21.04 -0.04 32.67
CA LEU A 76 -19.89 -0.93 32.52
C LEU A 76 -18.67 -0.37 33.24
N ALA A 77 -17.70 -1.23 33.47
CA ALA A 77 -16.39 -0.88 33.99
C ALA A 77 -15.30 -1.49 33.11
N ILE A 78 -14.24 -0.71 32.84
CA ILE A 78 -13.02 -1.16 32.19
C ILE A 78 -11.92 -1.08 33.25
N GLU A 79 -11.46 -2.23 33.71
CA GLU A 79 -10.41 -2.37 34.72
C GLU A 79 -9.09 -2.74 34.07
N GLY A 80 -8.00 -2.08 34.45
CA GLY A 80 -6.67 -2.57 34.10
C GLY A 80 -6.39 -3.90 34.79
N VAL A 81 -5.97 -4.91 34.03
CA VAL A 81 -5.55 -6.20 34.62
C VAL A 81 -4.16 -6.09 35.22
N ASP A 82 -3.27 -5.36 34.53
CA ASP A 82 -1.88 -5.14 34.93
C ASP A 82 -1.68 -3.86 35.75
N ASN A 83 -2.75 -3.09 35.95
CA ASN A 83 -2.69 -1.80 36.61
C ASN A 83 -4.00 -1.49 37.31
N ASP A 84 -3.95 -0.83 38.46
CA ASP A 84 -5.14 -0.49 39.26
C ASP A 84 -6.01 0.64 38.66
N GLY A 85 -5.96 0.86 37.35
CA GLY A 85 -6.73 1.89 36.66
C GLY A 85 -8.16 1.44 36.39
N LEU A 86 -9.13 2.36 36.47
CA LEU A 86 -10.55 2.05 36.26
C LEU A 86 -11.26 3.14 35.46
N ILE A 87 -12.05 2.74 34.46
CA ILE A 87 -13.02 3.59 33.77
C ILE A 87 -14.41 3.04 34.04
N SER A 88 -15.26 3.78 34.74
CA SER A 88 -16.67 3.45 34.92
C SER A 88 -17.53 4.29 33.99
N VAL A 89 -18.41 3.64 33.23
CA VAL A 89 -19.41 4.31 32.37
C VAL A 89 -20.80 3.99 32.91
N ARG A 90 -21.64 5.01 33.05
CA ARG A 90 -23.07 4.89 33.42
C ARG A 90 -23.95 5.59 32.39
N LEU A 91 -25.04 4.93 32.01
CA LEU A 91 -26.04 5.42 31.09
C LEU A 91 -27.34 5.70 31.84
N PHE A 92 -27.83 6.95 31.75
CA PHE A 92 -29.13 7.33 32.27
C PHE A 92 -30.05 7.70 31.11
N GLU A 93 -31.24 7.09 31.08
CA GLU A 93 -32.28 7.49 30.15
C GLU A 93 -33.01 8.71 30.72
N GLU A 94 -32.82 9.88 30.10
CA GLU A 94 -33.48 11.11 30.57
C GLU A 94 -34.85 11.32 29.93
N ARG A 95 -34.99 10.94 28.64
CA ARG A 95 -36.20 11.02 27.83
C ARG A 95 -36.18 9.93 26.76
N SER A 96 -37.33 9.65 26.14
CA SER A 96 -37.37 8.78 24.95
C SER A 96 -36.36 9.28 23.91
N ALA A 97 -35.44 8.40 23.49
CA ALA A 97 -34.33 8.69 22.59
C ALA A 97 -33.26 9.70 23.07
N GLN A 98 -33.07 9.88 24.39
CA GLN A 98 -31.95 10.65 24.93
C GLN A 98 -31.24 9.90 26.05
N THR A 99 -29.92 9.78 25.92
CA THR A 99 -29.08 9.04 26.87
C THR A 99 -27.98 9.93 27.41
N ARG A 100 -27.97 10.11 28.72
CA ARG A 100 -26.90 10.77 29.46
C ARG A 100 -25.81 9.76 29.77
N VAL A 101 -24.62 9.95 29.22
CA VAL A 101 -23.43 9.13 29.45
C VAL A 101 -22.55 9.83 30.48
N ARG A 102 -22.28 9.16 31.60
CA ARG A 102 -21.34 9.62 32.62
C ARG A 102 -20.15 8.69 32.67
N ILE A 103 -18.95 9.22 32.46
CA ILE A 103 -17.70 8.46 32.54
C ILE A 103 -16.91 8.96 33.74
N THR A 104 -16.41 8.04 34.56
CA THR A 104 -15.51 8.33 35.67
C THR A 104 -14.24 7.53 35.50
N VAL A 105 -13.10 8.22 35.40
CA VAL A 105 -11.78 7.63 35.28
C VAL A 105 -11.04 7.79 36.61
N LEU A 106 -10.59 6.68 37.18
CA LEU A 106 -9.72 6.62 38.35
C LEU A 106 -8.33 6.21 37.91
N ARG A 107 -7.30 6.92 38.39
CA ARG A 107 -5.89 6.66 38.04
C ARG A 107 -5.69 6.64 36.52
N ALA A 108 -6.10 7.73 35.87
CA ALA A 108 -6.09 7.88 34.41
C ALA A 108 -4.76 7.50 33.75
N ALA A 109 -3.62 7.79 34.39
CA ALA A 109 -2.30 7.44 33.89
C ALA A 109 -2.03 5.93 33.76
N SER A 110 -2.84 5.10 34.43
CA SER A 110 -2.71 3.65 34.44
C SER A 110 -3.62 2.99 33.41
N VAL A 111 -4.80 3.53 33.15
CA VAL A 111 -5.82 2.89 32.28
C VAL A 111 -5.90 3.46 30.86
N LEU A 112 -5.37 4.67 30.63
CA LEU A 112 -5.48 5.32 29.32
C LEU A 112 -4.37 4.90 28.35
N PRO A 113 -4.65 4.91 27.03
CA PRO A 113 -3.65 4.75 25.99
C PRO A 113 -2.39 5.60 26.22
N ALA A 114 -1.22 5.02 26.00
CA ALA A 114 0.03 5.77 26.10
C ALA A 114 0.03 6.91 25.07
N GLY A 115 0.41 8.12 25.51
CA GLY A 115 0.42 9.34 24.67
C GLY A 115 -0.68 10.36 24.96
N ILE A 116 -1.72 10.03 25.72
CA ILE A 116 -2.71 11.02 26.17
C ILE A 116 -2.05 11.98 27.17
N LYS A 117 -2.13 13.29 26.90
CA LYS A 117 -1.55 14.32 27.77
C LYS A 117 -2.21 14.27 29.15
N LYS A 118 -1.36 14.31 30.18
CA LYS A 118 -1.71 13.99 31.58
C LYS A 118 -2.58 14.99 32.36
N PRO A 119 -2.80 16.27 31.97
CA PRO A 119 -3.75 17.11 32.70
C PRO A 119 -5.18 16.57 32.58
N SER A 120 -5.95 16.59 33.68
CA SER A 120 -7.34 16.11 33.71
C SER A 120 -8.24 16.73 32.62
N VAL A 121 -7.93 17.97 32.21
CA VAL A 121 -8.60 18.67 31.11
C VAL A 121 -8.41 17.98 29.76
N ALA A 122 -7.21 17.49 29.46
CA ALA A 122 -6.92 16.84 28.18
C ALA A 122 -7.60 15.46 28.10
N VAL A 123 -7.65 14.72 29.20
CA VAL A 123 -8.39 13.46 29.30
C VAL A 123 -9.90 13.69 29.15
N ASN A 124 -10.44 14.70 29.84
CA ASN A 124 -11.85 15.05 29.72
C ASN A 124 -12.21 15.41 28.27
N GLN A 125 -11.39 16.24 27.61
CA GLN A 125 -11.59 16.59 26.21
C GLN A 125 -11.55 15.36 25.31
N TRP A 126 -10.58 14.48 25.50
CA TRP A 126 -10.46 13.23 24.73
C TRP A 126 -11.71 12.33 24.87
N LEU A 127 -12.27 12.20 26.08
CA LEU A 127 -13.51 11.47 26.31
C LEU A 127 -14.70 12.15 25.62
N MET A 128 -14.81 13.47 25.75
CA MET A 128 -15.90 14.24 25.12
C MET A 128 -15.86 14.12 23.59
N ASP A 129 -14.67 14.25 23.00
CA ASP A 129 -14.45 14.06 21.56
C ASP A 129 -14.82 12.65 21.12
N GLY A 130 -14.51 11.62 21.91
CA GLY A 130 -14.92 10.25 21.61
C GLY A 130 -16.43 10.05 21.62
N LEU A 131 -17.11 10.66 22.61
CA LEU A 131 -18.57 10.67 22.64
C LEU A 131 -19.19 11.51 21.52
N ASP A 132 -18.53 12.58 21.03
CA ASP A 132 -18.95 13.31 19.82
C ASP A 132 -18.92 12.37 18.60
N ARG A 133 -17.84 11.60 18.42
CA ARG A 133 -17.74 10.64 17.31
C ARG A 133 -18.79 9.54 17.37
N ILE A 134 -19.19 9.10 18.58
CA ILE A 134 -20.32 8.18 18.75
C ILE A 134 -21.64 8.83 18.32
N ASP A 135 -21.88 10.09 18.70
CA ASP A 135 -23.07 10.83 18.28
C ASP A 135 -23.11 11.00 16.75
N ASP A 136 -21.98 11.35 16.14
CA ASP A 136 -21.80 11.46 14.70
C ASP A 136 -22.10 10.14 13.98
N TYR A 137 -21.59 9.03 14.51
CA TYR A 137 -21.82 7.68 13.99
C TYR A 137 -23.31 7.33 13.99
N LEU A 138 -23.96 7.48 15.14
CA LEU A 138 -25.39 7.17 15.29
C LEU A 138 -26.29 8.12 14.48
N SER A 139 -25.84 9.34 14.22
CA SER A 139 -26.59 10.34 13.45
C SER A 139 -26.36 10.26 11.94
N GLY A 140 -25.43 9.43 11.46
CA GLY A 140 -25.09 9.37 10.03
C GLY A 140 -24.34 10.62 9.54
N ALA A 141 -23.59 11.30 10.42
CA ALA A 141 -22.87 12.52 10.07
C ALA A 141 -21.74 12.26 9.05
N PRO A 142 -21.50 13.17 8.08
CA PRO A 142 -20.55 12.96 6.99
C PRO A 142 -19.09 13.24 7.39
N THR A 143 -18.52 12.44 8.30
CA THR A 143 -17.23 12.72 8.97
C THR A 143 -16.03 11.96 8.39
N SER A 144 -16.25 11.11 7.37
CA SER A 144 -15.23 10.24 6.76
C SER A 144 -14.49 10.88 5.56
N THR A 145 -14.36 12.20 5.51
CA THR A 145 -13.48 12.89 4.57
C THR A 145 -12.25 13.42 5.30
N VAL A 146 -11.06 12.97 4.89
CA VAL A 146 -9.77 13.42 5.43
C VAL A 146 -8.89 13.98 4.32
N SER A 147 -8.31 15.14 4.55
CA SER A 147 -7.41 15.79 3.60
C SER A 147 -6.16 16.29 4.30
N ASN A 148 -5.01 16.13 3.66
CA ASN A 148 -3.75 16.69 4.12
C ASN A 148 -3.36 17.90 3.25
N ALA A 149 -3.94 19.05 3.53
CA ALA A 149 -3.67 20.30 2.79
C ALA A 149 -2.35 21.00 3.20
N GLY A 150 -1.57 20.42 4.12
CA GLY A 150 -0.36 21.03 4.68
C GLY A 150 -0.63 21.97 5.86
N GLU A 151 0.43 22.51 6.45
CA GLU A 151 0.36 23.39 7.61
C GLU A 151 -0.50 24.63 7.33
N ASN A 152 -1.41 24.95 8.26
CA ASN A 152 -2.37 26.06 8.15
C ASN A 152 -3.19 26.07 6.84
N GLY A 153 -3.31 24.92 6.17
CA GLY A 153 -3.96 24.81 4.86
C GLY A 153 -3.15 25.36 3.68
N ASN A 154 -1.88 25.74 3.86
CA ASN A 154 -1.04 26.24 2.78
C ASN A 154 -0.09 25.15 2.25
N LEU A 155 -0.57 24.47 1.22
CA LEU A 155 0.13 23.39 0.55
C LEU A 155 1.49 23.82 -0.01
N GLN A 156 1.57 24.99 -0.65
CA GLN A 156 2.80 25.46 -1.32
C GLN A 156 3.93 25.73 -0.33
N VAL A 157 3.62 26.30 0.83
CA VAL A 157 4.60 26.53 1.90
C VAL A 157 5.10 25.21 2.47
N SER A 158 4.19 24.25 2.68
CA SER A 158 4.52 22.92 3.19
C SER A 158 5.43 22.15 2.23
N ILE A 159 5.12 22.19 0.94
CA ILE A 159 5.97 21.64 -0.14
C ILE A 159 7.35 22.30 -0.08
N ALA A 160 7.43 23.63 -0.10
CA ALA A 160 8.70 24.34 -0.11
C ALA A 160 9.60 23.98 1.08
N ARG A 161 9.03 23.94 2.30
CA ARG A 161 9.77 23.56 3.51
C ARG A 161 10.30 22.12 3.45
N LEU A 162 9.47 21.19 2.99
CA LEU A 162 9.87 19.78 2.85
C LEU A 162 11.00 19.61 1.82
N MET A 163 10.90 20.31 0.69
CA MET A 163 11.95 20.28 -0.33
C MET A 163 13.29 20.86 0.17
N VAL A 164 13.23 21.87 1.05
CA VAL A 164 14.41 22.42 1.74
C VAL A 164 14.96 21.42 2.76
N SER A 165 14.12 20.83 3.61
CA SER A 165 14.56 19.93 4.69
C SER A 165 15.22 18.65 4.16
N VAL A 166 14.72 18.13 3.04
CA VAL A 166 15.30 16.96 2.37
C VAL A 166 16.60 17.32 1.64
N GLY A 167 16.86 18.62 1.39
CA GLY A 167 18.08 19.11 0.75
C GLY A 167 18.03 19.11 -0.77
N VAL A 168 16.82 19.06 -1.36
CA VAL A 168 16.62 19.21 -2.81
C VAL A 168 17.05 20.62 -3.25
N VAL A 169 16.83 21.63 -2.40
CA VAL A 169 17.18 23.05 -2.61
C VAL A 169 18.45 23.44 -1.85
N ARG A 170 19.60 22.78 -2.10
CA ARG A 170 20.90 23.29 -1.62
C ARG A 170 21.53 24.22 -2.66
N ILE A 171 21.98 25.40 -2.22
CA ILE A 171 22.60 26.46 -3.06
C ILE A 171 23.73 25.82 -3.90
N PRO A 172 23.56 25.74 -5.24
CA PRO A 172 24.51 25.07 -6.10
C PRO A 172 25.71 25.97 -6.44
N ARG A 173 26.73 25.41 -7.10
CA ARG A 173 27.55 26.23 -7.99
C ARG A 173 26.61 26.83 -9.05
N PRO A 174 26.66 28.14 -9.32
CA PRO A 174 25.67 28.81 -10.17
C PRO A 174 25.52 28.18 -11.56
N ASP A 175 26.62 27.74 -12.16
CA ASP A 175 26.68 27.09 -13.48
C ASP A 175 25.90 25.76 -13.52
N ARG A 176 26.03 24.92 -12.49
CA ARG A 176 25.32 23.64 -12.40
C ARG A 176 23.85 23.81 -12.05
N GLY A 177 23.51 24.82 -11.25
CA GLY A 177 22.13 25.18 -10.94
C GLY A 177 21.37 25.62 -12.20
N LEU A 178 21.98 26.49 -13.01
CA LEU A 178 21.40 26.94 -14.28
C LEU A 178 21.20 25.78 -15.27
N ARG A 179 22.17 24.87 -15.40
CA ARG A 179 22.04 23.69 -16.26
C ARG A 179 20.98 22.70 -15.80
N GLN A 180 20.80 22.56 -14.48
CA GLN A 180 19.76 21.72 -13.89
C GLN A 180 18.37 22.30 -14.22
N LEU A 181 18.18 23.61 -14.03
CA LEU A 181 16.94 24.30 -14.37
C LEU A 181 16.67 24.29 -15.89
N SER A 182 17.69 24.48 -16.72
CA SER A 182 17.52 24.41 -18.18
C SER A 182 17.12 23.02 -18.65
N SER A 183 17.60 21.96 -18.00
CA SER A 183 17.24 20.58 -18.33
C SER A 183 15.78 20.27 -17.96
N LEU A 184 15.34 20.71 -16.77
CA LEU A 184 13.93 20.61 -16.37
C LEU A 184 13.01 21.47 -17.26
N ALA A 185 13.47 22.65 -17.67
CA ALA A 185 12.72 23.48 -18.62
C ALA A 185 12.61 22.82 -20.00
N ARG A 186 13.66 22.10 -20.44
CA ARG A 186 13.69 21.39 -21.72
C ARG A 186 12.80 20.15 -21.73
N TRP A 187 12.80 19.37 -20.67
CA TRP A 187 12.21 18.02 -20.65
C TRP A 187 11.04 17.83 -19.67
N GLY A 188 10.74 18.82 -18.84
CA GLY A 188 9.71 18.77 -17.80
C GLY A 188 10.10 17.93 -16.58
N PHE A 189 9.13 17.68 -15.69
CA PHE A 189 9.27 16.78 -14.52
C PHE A 189 9.02 15.31 -14.90
N THR A 190 9.57 14.92 -16.04
CA THR A 190 9.53 13.56 -16.58
C THR A 190 10.72 12.74 -16.07
N LEU A 191 10.74 11.44 -16.34
CA LEU A 191 11.88 10.58 -15.97
C LEU A 191 13.17 11.06 -16.64
N GLN A 192 13.10 11.37 -17.95
CA GLN A 192 14.23 11.91 -18.70
C GLN A 192 14.66 13.30 -18.20
N GLY A 193 13.72 14.18 -17.86
CA GLY A 193 14.04 15.48 -17.29
C GLY A 193 14.74 15.39 -15.95
N GLY A 194 14.32 14.44 -15.10
CA GLY A 194 14.96 14.13 -13.83
C GLY A 194 16.41 13.63 -14.01
N TYR A 195 16.64 12.67 -14.91
CA TYR A 195 17.98 12.15 -15.17
C TYR A 195 18.91 13.18 -15.82
N ALA A 196 18.44 13.95 -16.80
CA ALA A 196 19.22 15.04 -17.41
C ALA A 196 19.60 16.11 -16.38
N ALA A 197 18.64 16.49 -15.51
CA ALA A 197 18.89 17.42 -14.40
C ALA A 197 19.92 16.86 -13.40
N ALA A 198 19.85 15.57 -13.09
CA ALA A 198 20.81 14.90 -12.21
C ALA A 198 22.20 14.79 -12.86
N ALA A 199 22.30 14.49 -14.15
CA ALA A 199 23.55 14.46 -14.92
C ALA A 199 24.23 15.83 -14.97
N ALA A 200 23.46 16.91 -15.16
CA ALA A 200 23.97 18.28 -15.08
C ALA A 200 24.49 18.62 -13.66
N ARG A 201 23.84 18.11 -12.62
CA ARG A 201 24.15 18.44 -11.21
C ARG A 201 25.32 17.63 -10.66
N ALA A 202 25.34 16.33 -10.92
CA ALA A 202 26.23 15.32 -10.33
C ALA A 202 26.66 14.25 -11.36
N PRO A 203 27.36 14.64 -12.45
CA PRO A 203 27.62 13.77 -13.60
C PRO A 203 28.36 12.47 -13.27
N LYS A 204 29.29 12.54 -12.32
CA LYS A 204 30.14 11.41 -11.89
C LYS A 204 29.55 10.58 -10.75
N GLN A 205 28.41 10.98 -10.20
CA GLN A 205 27.74 10.19 -9.17
C GLN A 205 27.10 8.95 -9.82
N LEU A 206 27.16 7.82 -9.14
CA LEU A 206 26.49 6.61 -9.59
C LEU A 206 24.98 6.84 -9.62
N ALA A 207 24.35 6.54 -10.77
CA ALA A 207 22.92 6.69 -10.95
C ALA A 207 22.21 5.37 -10.76
N ILE A 208 22.75 4.31 -11.40
CA ILE A 208 22.09 3.02 -11.44
C ILE A 208 23.12 1.88 -11.51
N ALA A 209 22.79 0.75 -10.88
CA ALA A 209 23.54 -0.49 -10.99
C ALA A 209 22.61 -1.71 -10.96
N ASP A 210 23.02 -2.75 -11.67
CA ASP A 210 22.45 -4.11 -11.67
C ASP A 210 23.61 -5.13 -11.74
N ASP A 211 23.32 -6.39 -12.03
CA ASP A 211 24.34 -7.44 -12.15
C ASP A 211 25.23 -7.28 -13.40
N ALA A 212 24.75 -6.58 -14.43
CA ALA A 212 25.48 -6.35 -15.67
C ALA A 212 26.46 -5.15 -15.58
N GLY A 213 26.28 -4.27 -14.59
CA GLY A 213 27.25 -3.24 -14.27
C GLY A 213 26.66 -2.02 -13.60
N GLN A 214 27.31 -0.88 -13.79
CA GLN A 214 26.97 0.35 -13.11
C GLN A 214 27.21 1.56 -14.03
N LEU A 215 26.31 2.54 -14.01
CA LEU A 215 26.40 3.76 -14.80
C LEU A 215 26.26 4.99 -13.92
N THR A 216 27.12 5.98 -14.15
CA THR A 216 26.94 7.32 -13.58
C THR A 216 25.80 8.06 -14.28
N PHE A 217 25.32 9.15 -13.66
CA PHE A 217 24.28 9.98 -14.29
C PHE A 217 24.67 10.47 -15.69
N GLU A 218 25.92 10.90 -15.89
CA GLU A 218 26.41 11.31 -17.21
C GLU A 218 26.46 10.16 -18.23
N GLN A 219 26.88 8.97 -17.80
CA GLN A 219 26.97 7.81 -18.70
C GLN A 219 25.58 7.35 -19.14
N LEU A 220 24.63 7.28 -18.20
CA LEU A 220 23.24 6.89 -18.48
C LEU A 220 22.55 7.92 -19.40
N ASP A 221 22.68 9.21 -19.09
CA ASP A 221 22.08 10.30 -19.89
C ASP A 221 22.61 10.30 -21.33
N ARG A 222 23.95 10.23 -21.50
CA ARG A 222 24.58 10.17 -22.82
C ARG A 222 24.16 8.94 -23.62
N ARG A 223 24.10 7.77 -22.96
CA ARG A 223 23.73 6.53 -23.63
C ARG A 223 22.26 6.53 -24.04
N ALA A 224 21.36 7.03 -23.18
CA ALA A 224 19.95 7.17 -23.50
C ALA A 224 19.71 8.19 -24.62
N GLU A 225 20.47 9.29 -24.68
CA GLU A 225 20.39 10.28 -25.76
C GLU A 225 20.91 9.71 -27.10
N GLY A 226 21.98 8.92 -27.06
CA GLY A 226 22.46 8.15 -28.22
C GLY A 226 21.43 7.14 -28.72
N LEU A 227 20.79 6.40 -27.80
CA LEU A 227 19.69 5.48 -28.10
C LEU A 227 18.51 6.22 -28.73
N ALA A 228 18.03 7.30 -28.11
CA ALA A 228 16.94 8.11 -28.64
C ALA A 228 17.22 8.62 -30.06
N THR A 229 18.46 9.07 -30.32
CA THR A 229 18.86 9.54 -31.65
C THR A 229 18.79 8.44 -32.70
N GLY A 230 19.27 7.22 -32.42
CA GLY A 230 19.18 6.12 -33.37
C GLY A 230 17.76 5.59 -33.55
N LEU A 231 16.96 5.52 -32.48
CA LEU A 231 15.55 5.17 -32.56
C LEU A 231 14.76 6.16 -33.42
N MET A 232 15.05 7.46 -33.29
CA MET A 232 14.51 8.51 -34.16
C MET A 232 14.89 8.29 -35.63
N ARG A 233 16.16 7.98 -35.91
CA ARG A 233 16.64 7.65 -37.28
C ARG A 233 15.96 6.39 -37.83
N ALA A 234 15.55 5.47 -36.96
CA ALA A 234 14.77 4.28 -37.30
C ALA A 234 13.25 4.54 -37.43
N GLY A 235 12.82 5.80 -37.34
CA GLY A 235 11.43 6.23 -37.56
C GLY A 235 10.56 6.25 -36.30
N ILE A 236 11.10 5.98 -35.11
CA ILE A 236 10.34 6.10 -33.86
C ILE A 236 10.15 7.58 -33.51
N ASN A 237 8.91 7.95 -33.23
CA ASN A 237 8.50 9.34 -32.96
C ASN A 237 7.24 9.37 -32.07
N GLU A 238 6.73 10.55 -31.78
CA GLU A 238 5.59 10.80 -30.88
C GLU A 238 4.28 10.07 -31.25
N THR A 239 4.13 9.57 -32.48
CA THR A 239 2.96 8.77 -32.90
C THR A 239 3.14 7.28 -32.67
N SER A 240 4.34 6.84 -32.29
CA SER A 240 4.67 5.44 -32.07
C SER A 240 4.04 4.93 -30.76
N LYS A 241 3.50 3.71 -30.81
CA LYS A 241 2.99 2.97 -29.64
C LYS A 241 3.86 1.74 -29.45
N ILE A 242 4.60 1.71 -28.35
CA ILE A 242 5.66 0.73 -28.14
C ILE A 242 5.38 -0.08 -26.88
N GLY A 243 5.56 -1.41 -26.95
CA GLY A 243 5.59 -2.27 -25.77
C GLY A 243 7.00 -2.38 -25.21
N LEU A 244 7.14 -2.39 -23.88
CA LEU A 244 8.38 -2.72 -23.19
C LEU A 244 8.13 -3.90 -22.25
N LEU A 245 8.70 -5.05 -22.58
CA LEU A 245 8.65 -6.29 -21.80
C LEU A 245 10.05 -6.61 -21.27
N ALA A 246 10.36 -6.06 -20.10
CA ALA A 246 11.69 -6.17 -19.50
C ALA A 246 11.61 -6.49 -18.00
N ARG A 247 12.70 -7.03 -17.47
CA ARG A 247 12.98 -7.13 -16.04
C ARG A 247 13.55 -5.80 -15.53
N ASN A 248 13.70 -5.69 -14.22
CA ASN A 248 14.36 -4.54 -13.60
C ASN A 248 15.88 -4.60 -13.90
N ASN A 249 16.30 -4.02 -15.01
CA ASN A 249 17.70 -3.84 -15.39
C ASN A 249 17.96 -2.44 -15.94
N ILE A 250 19.24 -2.13 -16.17
CA ILE A 250 19.68 -0.84 -16.71
C ILE A 250 19.06 -0.58 -18.09
N ALA A 251 18.97 -1.62 -18.94
CA ALA A 251 18.42 -1.49 -20.30
C ALA A 251 16.96 -1.02 -20.30
N MET A 252 16.14 -1.51 -19.36
CA MET A 252 14.77 -1.04 -19.17
C MET A 252 14.74 0.47 -18.88
N VAL A 253 15.62 0.95 -18.00
CA VAL A 253 15.70 2.38 -17.64
C VAL A 253 16.21 3.22 -18.81
N GLU A 254 17.21 2.75 -19.56
CA GLU A 254 17.70 3.38 -20.79
C GLU A 254 16.57 3.55 -21.81
N CYS A 255 15.79 2.51 -22.06
CA CYS A 255 14.62 2.54 -22.94
C CYS A 255 13.59 3.58 -22.48
N LEU A 256 13.23 3.59 -21.19
CA LEU A 256 12.24 4.54 -20.66
C LEU A 256 12.69 6.00 -20.81
N ILE A 257 13.97 6.29 -20.58
CA ILE A 257 14.53 7.64 -20.79
C ILE A 257 14.48 7.99 -22.28
N ALA A 258 14.95 7.10 -23.15
CA ALA A 258 14.98 7.34 -24.60
C ALA A 258 13.57 7.53 -25.20
N PHE A 259 12.59 6.72 -24.80
CA PHE A 259 11.19 6.89 -25.21
C PHE A 259 10.60 8.20 -24.72
N GLY A 260 10.94 8.61 -23.49
CA GLY A 260 10.57 9.91 -22.94
C GLY A 260 11.15 11.08 -23.75
N MET A 261 12.41 10.98 -24.20
CA MET A 261 13.04 11.97 -25.09
C MET A 261 12.34 12.07 -26.45
N LEU A 262 11.72 10.99 -26.92
CA LEU A 262 11.00 10.92 -28.20
C LEU A 262 9.50 11.20 -28.10
N GLY A 263 8.97 11.44 -26.89
CA GLY A 263 7.54 11.65 -26.66
C GLY A 263 6.66 10.45 -27.01
N VAL A 264 7.22 9.24 -26.95
CA VAL A 264 6.54 7.99 -27.33
C VAL A 264 5.58 7.54 -26.22
N ASP A 265 4.44 6.98 -26.61
CA ASP A 265 3.56 6.28 -25.69
C ASP A 265 4.08 4.84 -25.50
N VAL A 266 4.61 4.56 -24.31
CA VAL A 266 5.20 3.27 -23.96
C VAL A 266 4.29 2.48 -23.01
N MET A 267 3.90 1.28 -23.43
CA MET A 267 3.17 0.33 -22.61
C MET A 267 4.11 -0.63 -21.91
N LEU A 268 4.10 -0.62 -20.58
CA LEU A 268 4.90 -1.52 -19.77
C LEU A 268 4.17 -2.85 -19.66
N LEU A 269 4.70 -3.87 -20.35
CA LEU A 269 4.10 -5.18 -20.43
C LEU A 269 4.49 -6.02 -19.21
N ASN A 270 3.49 -6.67 -18.61
CA ASN A 270 3.67 -7.47 -17.41
C ASN A 270 4.27 -8.84 -17.73
N ASN A 271 5.50 -9.07 -17.27
CA ASN A 271 6.25 -10.31 -17.50
C ASN A 271 5.76 -11.54 -16.72
N ALA A 272 4.73 -11.39 -15.88
CA ALA A 272 4.04 -12.50 -15.23
C ALA A 272 2.81 -12.98 -16.00
N LEU A 273 2.48 -12.33 -17.12
CA LEU A 273 1.39 -12.76 -17.99
C LEU A 273 1.82 -13.92 -18.88
N ALA A 274 0.86 -14.80 -19.22
CA ALA A 274 1.05 -15.81 -20.24
C ALA A 274 1.25 -15.16 -21.63
N ALA A 275 1.98 -15.84 -22.53
CA ALA A 275 2.28 -15.33 -23.88
C ALA A 275 1.03 -14.91 -24.68
N THR A 276 -0.10 -15.61 -24.53
CA THR A 276 -1.36 -15.25 -25.17
C THR A 276 -1.95 -13.94 -24.64
N GLN A 277 -1.76 -13.63 -23.36
CA GLN A 277 -2.20 -12.35 -22.78
C GLN A 277 -1.29 -11.21 -23.23
N ILE A 278 0.00 -11.45 -23.43
CA ILE A 278 0.91 -10.48 -24.06
C ILE A 278 0.46 -10.17 -25.50
N GLN A 279 0.16 -11.20 -26.30
CA GLN A 279 -0.38 -11.03 -27.65
C GLN A 279 -1.67 -10.19 -27.65
N ILE A 280 -2.61 -10.49 -26.75
CA ILE A 280 -3.86 -9.72 -26.60
C ILE A 280 -3.56 -8.26 -26.24
N ALA A 281 -2.64 -8.01 -25.31
CA ALA A 281 -2.27 -6.65 -24.92
C ALA A 281 -1.65 -5.87 -26.08
N VAL A 282 -0.76 -6.50 -26.85
CA VAL A 282 -0.15 -5.93 -28.07
C VAL A 282 -1.21 -5.55 -29.10
N ALA A 283 -2.11 -6.48 -29.42
CA ALA A 283 -3.17 -6.26 -30.41
C ALA A 283 -4.18 -5.20 -29.97
N ARG A 284 -4.71 -5.28 -28.73
CA ARG A 284 -5.71 -4.32 -28.22
C ARG A 284 -5.21 -2.88 -28.15
N ASN A 285 -3.90 -2.69 -27.96
CA ASN A 285 -3.29 -1.37 -27.86
C ASN A 285 -2.62 -0.90 -29.16
N ASN A 286 -2.73 -1.69 -30.24
CA ASN A 286 -2.12 -1.40 -31.55
C ASN A 286 -0.62 -1.08 -31.44
N LEU A 287 0.13 -1.88 -30.68
CA LEU A 287 1.58 -1.70 -30.54
C LEU A 287 2.25 -2.15 -31.84
N THR A 288 3.12 -1.31 -32.39
CA THR A 288 3.83 -1.59 -33.66
C THR A 288 5.23 -2.13 -33.45
N LYS A 289 5.76 -1.98 -32.24
CA LYS A 289 7.09 -2.43 -31.79
C LYS A 289 7.02 -2.95 -30.37
N VAL A 290 7.76 -4.01 -30.06
CA VAL A 290 7.94 -4.50 -28.69
C VAL A 290 9.43 -4.66 -28.40
N PHE A 291 9.91 -3.92 -27.40
CA PHE A 291 11.25 -4.08 -26.83
C PHE A 291 11.17 -5.15 -25.75
N VAL A 292 11.95 -6.22 -25.90
CA VAL A 292 11.87 -7.42 -25.06
C VAL A 292 13.24 -7.84 -24.56
N ASP A 293 13.33 -8.18 -23.28
CA ASP A 293 14.49 -8.88 -22.73
C ASP A 293 14.59 -10.26 -23.36
N ASP A 294 15.79 -10.65 -23.80
CA ASP A 294 16.01 -11.94 -24.49
C ASP A 294 15.55 -13.14 -23.64
N ASP A 295 15.71 -13.07 -22.32
CA ASP A 295 15.23 -14.05 -21.33
C ASP A 295 13.70 -14.20 -21.25
N LEU A 296 12.95 -13.31 -21.91
CA LEU A 296 11.48 -13.28 -21.93
C LEU A 296 10.92 -13.60 -23.32
N ASP A 297 11.75 -14.05 -24.27
CA ASP A 297 11.35 -14.27 -25.67
C ASP A 297 10.16 -15.24 -25.82
N GLU A 298 10.08 -16.25 -24.96
CA GLU A 298 8.97 -17.21 -24.97
C GLU A 298 7.59 -16.55 -24.75
N LEU A 299 7.55 -15.37 -24.11
CA LEU A 299 6.32 -14.61 -23.85
C LEU A 299 5.82 -13.85 -25.08
N VAL A 300 6.68 -13.62 -26.08
CA VAL A 300 6.31 -12.93 -27.32
C VAL A 300 6.13 -13.87 -28.52
N ARG A 301 6.18 -15.20 -28.31
CA ARG A 301 6.06 -16.21 -29.38
C ARG A 301 4.75 -16.16 -30.20
N TYR A 302 3.69 -15.55 -29.66
CA TYR A 302 2.41 -15.38 -30.35
C TYR A 302 2.17 -13.94 -30.84
N VAL A 303 3.12 -13.02 -30.62
CA VAL A 303 3.03 -11.67 -31.15
C VAL A 303 3.05 -11.73 -32.68
N PRO A 304 2.15 -11.00 -33.38
CA PRO A 304 2.10 -11.02 -34.85
C PRO A 304 3.44 -10.62 -35.46
N TRP A 305 3.80 -11.23 -36.59
CA TRP A 305 5.10 -11.00 -37.26
C TRP A 305 5.25 -9.56 -37.80
N GLU A 306 4.14 -8.85 -37.98
CA GLU A 306 4.10 -7.44 -38.36
C GLU A 306 4.57 -6.51 -37.24
N VAL A 307 4.52 -6.97 -35.98
CA VAL A 307 5.03 -6.23 -34.83
C VAL A 307 6.51 -6.50 -34.70
N GLU A 308 7.32 -5.46 -34.89
CA GLU A 308 8.77 -5.60 -34.84
C GLU A 308 9.24 -5.84 -33.39
N LEU A 309 9.98 -6.93 -33.17
CA LEU A 309 10.61 -7.25 -31.89
C LEU A 309 12.04 -6.71 -31.85
N VAL A 310 12.38 -5.99 -30.78
CA VAL A 310 13.72 -5.44 -30.54
C VAL A 310 14.24 -5.96 -29.21
N SER A 311 15.49 -6.41 -29.18
CA SER A 311 16.12 -6.90 -27.95
C SER A 311 16.55 -5.73 -27.08
N THR A 312 16.22 -5.78 -25.78
CA THR A 312 16.75 -4.82 -24.79
C THR A 312 18.17 -5.18 -24.34
N GLY A 313 18.62 -6.42 -24.58
CA GLY A 313 20.00 -6.82 -24.35
C GLY A 313 20.96 -5.90 -25.12
N ARG A 314 22.13 -5.59 -24.53
CA ARG A 314 23.16 -4.74 -25.18
C ARG A 314 23.49 -5.26 -26.58
N ARG A 315 23.68 -6.58 -26.67
CA ARG A 315 23.72 -7.33 -27.93
C ARG A 315 22.66 -8.41 -27.87
N SER A 316 21.89 -8.56 -28.94
CA SER A 316 20.90 -9.64 -29.02
C SER A 316 21.62 -10.99 -29.06
N ALA A 317 21.17 -11.92 -28.23
CA ALA A 317 21.53 -13.33 -28.37
C ALA A 317 20.67 -14.04 -29.43
N ILE A 318 19.63 -13.37 -29.95
CA ILE A 318 18.64 -13.94 -30.87
C ILE A 318 19.01 -13.55 -32.30
N ASN A 319 19.29 -14.57 -33.12
CA ASN A 319 19.72 -14.38 -34.50
C ASN A 319 18.70 -13.58 -35.32
N GLY A 320 19.19 -12.53 -36.00
CA GLY A 320 18.36 -11.68 -36.87
C GLY A 320 17.53 -10.62 -36.13
N ARG A 321 17.58 -10.56 -34.80
CA ARG A 321 16.93 -9.50 -34.01
C ARG A 321 17.93 -8.41 -33.68
N ARG A 322 17.52 -7.14 -33.86
CA ARG A 322 18.33 -5.99 -33.44
C ARG A 322 18.37 -5.87 -31.92
N GLY A 323 19.51 -5.48 -31.37
CA GLY A 323 19.68 -5.11 -29.96
C GLY A 323 19.74 -3.60 -29.76
N LEU A 324 19.80 -3.15 -28.50
CA LEU A 324 19.87 -1.71 -28.22
C LEU A 324 21.15 -1.07 -28.79
N ASP A 325 22.30 -1.76 -28.74
CA ASP A 325 23.56 -1.20 -29.24
C ASP A 325 23.54 -0.94 -30.75
N ASP A 326 22.65 -1.59 -31.52
CA ASP A 326 22.46 -1.31 -32.96
C ASP A 326 21.84 0.08 -33.21
N PHE A 327 21.19 0.66 -32.19
CA PHE A 327 20.59 1.98 -32.25
C PHE A 327 21.41 3.04 -31.49
N VAL A 328 22.36 2.65 -30.63
CA VAL A 328 23.15 3.63 -29.87
C VAL A 328 24.17 4.29 -30.79
N VAL A 329 23.99 5.59 -31.06
CA VAL A 329 24.95 6.38 -31.84
C VAL A 329 25.85 7.23 -30.94
N ALA A 330 27.11 7.41 -31.34
CA ALA A 330 28.11 8.20 -30.60
C ALA A 330 28.13 9.70 -31.00
N ASP A 331 27.40 10.08 -32.05
CA ASP A 331 27.36 11.44 -32.59
C ASP A 331 26.78 12.47 -31.63
N LYS A 332 27.03 13.76 -31.91
CA LYS A 332 26.42 14.86 -31.16
C LYS A 332 24.88 14.76 -31.22
N PRO A 333 24.18 14.95 -30.07
CA PRO A 333 22.75 14.77 -29.99
C PRO A 333 21.94 15.68 -30.91
N GLY A 334 20.89 15.13 -31.51
CA GLY A 334 19.94 15.86 -32.37
C GLY A 334 18.48 15.77 -31.95
N VAL A 335 18.15 15.11 -30.83
CA VAL A 335 16.75 14.93 -30.40
C VAL A 335 16.23 16.25 -29.82
N LEU A 336 15.35 16.90 -30.57
CA LEU A 336 14.61 18.05 -30.07
C LEU A 336 13.59 17.59 -29.01
N PRO A 337 13.26 18.43 -28.02
CA PRO A 337 12.16 18.14 -27.11
C PRO A 337 10.88 17.84 -27.89
N PRO A 338 10.12 16.81 -27.49
CA PRO A 338 8.90 16.47 -28.19
C PRO A 338 7.85 17.56 -28.00
N THR A 339 6.92 17.68 -28.95
CA THR A 339 5.81 18.65 -28.92
C THR A 339 4.84 18.36 -27.77
N ARG A 340 4.80 17.12 -27.31
CA ARG A 340 4.10 16.65 -26.11
C ARG A 340 4.94 15.66 -25.31
N PRO A 341 4.76 15.54 -23.99
CA PRO A 341 5.27 14.38 -23.26
C PRO A 341 4.68 13.07 -23.81
N GLY A 342 5.49 12.02 -23.82
CA GLY A 342 5.01 10.66 -24.05
C GLY A 342 4.34 10.09 -22.80
N HIS A 343 3.35 9.22 -22.97
CA HIS A 343 2.67 8.58 -21.84
C HIS A 343 3.35 7.28 -21.42
N GLN A 344 3.39 7.05 -20.12
CA GLN A 344 3.69 5.73 -19.55
C GLN A 344 2.36 5.00 -19.33
N VAL A 345 2.12 3.94 -20.08
CA VAL A 345 0.92 3.09 -19.95
C VAL A 345 1.25 1.90 -19.06
N VAL A 346 0.67 1.85 -17.87
CA VAL A 346 0.90 0.78 -16.90
C VAL A 346 -0.28 -0.19 -16.92
N GLN A 347 -0.01 -1.50 -16.90
CA GLN A 347 -1.06 -2.51 -16.82
C GLN A 347 -1.58 -2.68 -15.39
N THR A 348 -2.90 -2.69 -15.23
CA THR A 348 -3.55 -3.07 -13.96
C THR A 348 -3.27 -4.54 -13.62
N SER A 349 -3.36 -4.91 -12.34
CA SER A 349 -2.95 -6.25 -11.86
C SER A 349 -3.78 -7.42 -12.39
N GLY A 350 -4.91 -7.19 -13.08
CA GLY A 350 -5.65 -8.21 -13.82
C GLY A 350 -6.10 -9.43 -12.99
N THR A 351 -6.54 -9.24 -11.75
CA THR A 351 -6.98 -10.34 -10.87
C THR A 351 -8.33 -10.95 -11.29
N SER A 352 -9.19 -10.15 -11.94
CA SER A 352 -10.55 -10.52 -12.40
C SER A 352 -10.73 -10.59 -13.92
N GLY A 353 -9.69 -10.31 -14.73
CA GLY A 353 -9.79 -10.30 -16.19
C GLY A 353 -8.51 -9.85 -16.91
N THR A 354 -8.59 -9.55 -18.21
CA THR A 354 -7.45 -9.04 -18.98
C THR A 354 -6.97 -7.69 -18.39
N PRO A 355 -5.67 -7.53 -18.09
CA PRO A 355 -5.10 -6.27 -17.63
C PRO A 355 -5.45 -5.08 -18.53
N LYS A 356 -5.82 -3.95 -17.91
CA LYS A 356 -6.15 -2.70 -18.61
C LYS A 356 -4.93 -1.78 -18.64
N GLY A 357 -4.72 -1.07 -19.75
CA GLY A 357 -3.64 -0.08 -19.88
C GLY A 357 -4.08 1.28 -19.34
N ALA A 358 -3.49 1.71 -18.23
CA ALA A 358 -3.77 3.00 -17.58
C ALA A 358 -2.75 4.06 -17.98
N LEU A 359 -3.22 5.19 -18.49
CA LEU A 359 -2.39 6.33 -18.89
C LEU A 359 -1.95 7.13 -17.66
N ARG A 360 -0.64 7.16 -17.37
CA ARG A 360 -0.10 7.95 -16.26
C ARG A 360 0.11 9.41 -16.67
N PRO A 361 -0.34 10.38 -15.87
CA PRO A 361 -0.05 11.78 -16.13
C PRO A 361 1.43 12.07 -15.96
N THR A 362 1.89 13.13 -16.63
CA THR A 362 3.22 13.68 -16.39
C THR A 362 3.18 14.59 -15.15
N PRO A 363 4.07 14.40 -14.16
CA PRO A 363 4.19 15.32 -13.03
C PRO A 363 4.39 16.76 -13.49
N ARG A 364 3.76 17.71 -12.80
CA ARG A 364 3.84 19.15 -13.15
C ARG A 364 4.75 19.96 -12.24
N GLY A 365 5.25 19.36 -11.17
CA GLY A 365 6.11 20.05 -10.21
C GLY A 365 6.57 19.18 -9.06
N PHE A 366 7.07 19.83 -8.00
CA PHE A 366 7.60 19.15 -6.82
C PHE A 366 6.55 18.61 -5.85
N ALA A 367 5.27 18.92 -6.05
CA ALA A 367 4.19 18.48 -5.19
C ALA A 367 4.11 16.94 -5.12
N VAL A 368 4.35 16.23 -6.24
CA VAL A 368 4.35 14.75 -6.31
C VAL A 368 5.43 14.17 -5.40
N ILE A 369 6.61 14.79 -5.43
CA ILE A 369 7.77 14.39 -4.65
C ILE A 369 7.52 14.72 -3.17
N ALA A 370 6.97 15.90 -2.89
CA ALA A 370 6.64 16.34 -1.55
C ALA A 370 5.54 15.48 -0.91
N ALA A 371 4.52 15.06 -1.67
CA ALA A 371 3.50 14.11 -1.21
C ALA A 371 4.17 12.86 -0.64
N MET A 372 5.02 12.20 -1.43
CA MET A 372 5.72 10.99 -1.01
C MET A 372 6.66 11.23 0.18
N LEU A 373 7.47 12.28 0.12
CA LEU A 373 8.44 12.61 1.18
C LEU A 373 7.79 13.05 2.49
N SER A 374 6.51 13.49 2.47
CA SER A 374 5.80 13.94 3.67
C SER A 374 5.52 12.81 4.66
N ARG A 375 5.53 11.56 4.19
CA ARG A 375 5.31 10.36 5.01
C ARG A 375 6.46 9.35 4.87
N MET A 376 7.18 9.32 3.74
CA MET A 376 8.34 8.46 3.52
C MET A 376 9.61 9.31 3.44
N PRO A 377 10.31 9.58 4.56
CA PRO A 377 11.39 10.56 4.64
C PRO A 377 12.72 10.09 4.01
N MET A 378 12.67 9.75 2.72
CA MET A 378 13.85 9.47 1.90
C MET A 378 14.73 10.73 1.80
N LYS A 379 16.05 10.54 1.70
CA LYS A 379 17.00 11.64 1.61
C LYS A 379 17.78 11.64 0.30
N MET A 380 18.39 12.79 0.02
CA MET A 380 19.17 13.02 -1.20
C MET A 380 20.47 12.22 -1.22
N ASN A 381 20.89 11.81 -2.41
CA ASN A 381 22.16 11.14 -2.70
C ASN A 381 22.37 9.81 -1.94
N GLU A 382 21.29 9.13 -1.58
CA GLU A 382 21.35 7.84 -0.88
C GLU A 382 21.11 6.66 -1.82
N THR A 383 21.31 5.44 -1.30
CA THR A 383 21.17 4.21 -2.08
C THR A 383 19.76 3.63 -1.92
N MET A 384 19.06 3.49 -3.04
CA MET A 384 17.72 2.91 -3.12
C MET A 384 17.76 1.56 -3.85
N LEU A 385 17.30 0.50 -3.20
CA LEU A 385 17.13 -0.81 -3.81
C LEU A 385 15.69 -0.96 -4.31
N ILE A 386 15.50 -1.09 -5.63
CA ILE A 386 14.19 -1.28 -6.26
C ILE A 386 14.03 -2.75 -6.65
N SER A 387 13.45 -3.52 -5.73
CA SER A 387 13.08 -4.92 -5.96
C SER A 387 11.67 -5.04 -6.55
N ALA A 388 10.77 -4.10 -6.24
CA ALA A 388 9.43 -4.06 -6.82
C ALA A 388 9.49 -3.87 -8.36
N PRO A 389 8.64 -4.55 -9.14
CA PRO A 389 8.72 -4.47 -10.60
C PRO A 389 8.47 -3.06 -11.15
N ILE A 390 9.35 -2.57 -12.02
CA ILE A 390 9.26 -1.23 -12.63
C ILE A 390 8.15 -1.17 -13.69
N PHE A 391 7.73 -2.29 -14.26
CA PHE A 391 6.60 -2.31 -15.18
C PHE A 391 5.25 -2.07 -14.47
N HIS A 392 5.24 -2.05 -13.13
CA HIS A 392 4.11 -1.65 -12.31
C HIS A 392 4.27 -0.24 -11.72
N SER A 393 3.14 0.40 -11.40
CA SER A 393 3.07 1.80 -10.96
C SER A 393 3.94 2.11 -9.74
N TRP A 394 4.07 1.15 -8.82
CA TRP A 394 4.86 1.28 -7.60
C TRP A 394 6.37 1.38 -7.89
N GLY A 395 6.95 0.37 -8.54
CA GLY A 395 8.38 0.38 -8.91
C GLY A 395 8.73 1.57 -9.82
N LEU A 396 7.85 1.87 -10.79
CA LEU A 396 8.01 3.02 -11.67
C LEU A 396 7.98 4.37 -10.92
N GLY A 397 7.04 4.52 -9.98
CA GLY A 397 6.94 5.73 -9.16
C GLY A 397 8.19 5.95 -8.31
N CYS A 398 8.71 4.89 -7.67
CA CYS A 398 9.96 4.97 -6.91
C CYS A 398 11.17 5.29 -7.79
N LEU A 399 11.25 4.72 -9.00
CA LEU A 399 12.29 5.08 -9.96
C LEU A 399 12.20 6.57 -10.33
N GLN A 400 11.00 7.12 -10.55
CA GLN A 400 10.78 8.54 -10.84
C GLN A 400 11.22 9.43 -9.66
N ILE A 401 10.86 9.06 -8.42
CA ILE A 401 11.27 9.76 -7.19
C ILE A 401 12.78 9.68 -6.95
N SER A 402 13.45 8.64 -7.43
CA SER A 402 14.90 8.50 -7.30
C SER A 402 15.67 9.64 -7.98
N THR A 403 15.12 10.20 -9.08
CA THR A 403 15.78 11.24 -9.89
C THR A 403 15.91 12.60 -9.18
N PRO A 404 14.85 13.23 -8.63
CA PRO A 404 15.00 14.47 -7.85
C PRO A 404 15.80 14.24 -6.57
N LEU A 405 15.79 13.02 -6.02
CA LEU A 405 16.63 12.65 -4.88
C LEU A 405 18.11 12.46 -5.26
N ARG A 406 18.42 12.33 -6.56
CA ARG A 406 19.71 11.84 -7.07
C ARG A 406 20.15 10.58 -6.33
N ALA A 407 19.23 9.67 -6.08
CA ALA A 407 19.55 8.41 -5.42
C ALA A 407 20.41 7.54 -6.34
N THR A 408 21.27 6.73 -5.74
CA THR A 408 21.92 5.60 -6.43
C THR A 408 20.91 4.46 -6.44
N VAL A 409 20.41 4.08 -7.62
CA VAL A 409 19.43 3.00 -7.76
C VAL A 409 20.14 1.66 -7.96
N ILE A 410 19.82 0.67 -7.12
CA ILE A 410 20.24 -0.71 -7.30
C ILE A 410 19.02 -1.50 -7.77
N LEU A 411 19.15 -2.22 -8.88
CA LEU A 411 18.10 -3.05 -9.45
C LEU A 411 18.40 -4.53 -9.23
N GLN A 412 17.33 -5.32 -9.06
CA GLN A 412 17.38 -6.78 -9.04
C GLN A 412 16.44 -7.30 -10.13
N GLU A 413 16.98 -7.98 -11.14
CA GLU A 413 16.18 -8.55 -12.22
C GLU A 413 15.21 -9.64 -11.74
N LYS A 414 15.67 -10.43 -10.77
CA LYS A 414 14.91 -11.47 -10.08
C LYS A 414 15.13 -11.30 -8.58
N PHE A 415 14.04 -11.33 -7.83
CA PHE A 415 14.12 -11.19 -6.39
C PHE A 415 14.61 -12.49 -5.72
N ASP A 416 15.76 -12.40 -5.09
CA ASP A 416 16.30 -13.38 -4.14
C ASP A 416 16.46 -12.72 -2.76
N PRO A 417 15.93 -13.31 -1.67
CA PRO A 417 15.94 -12.70 -0.35
C PRO A 417 17.35 -12.63 0.25
N GLU A 418 18.25 -13.59 -0.01
CA GLU A 418 19.62 -13.53 0.51
C GLU A 418 20.47 -12.50 -0.26
N GLU A 419 20.30 -12.43 -1.59
CA GLU A 419 20.89 -11.36 -2.42
C GLU A 419 20.38 -9.99 -2.03
N CYS A 420 19.11 -9.85 -1.67
CA CYS A 420 18.58 -8.61 -1.14
C CYS A 420 19.34 -8.17 0.12
N LEU A 421 19.53 -9.08 1.09
CA LEU A 421 20.29 -8.79 2.31
C LEU A 421 21.76 -8.48 2.02
N ARG A 422 22.38 -9.20 1.07
CA ARG A 422 23.75 -8.95 0.62
C ARG A 422 23.90 -7.58 -0.02
N ALA A 423 22.96 -7.19 -0.90
CA ALA A 423 22.94 -5.88 -1.52
C ALA A 423 22.78 -4.78 -0.47
N ILE A 424 21.89 -4.95 0.51
CA ILE A 424 21.72 -4.00 1.62
C ILE A 424 23.04 -3.78 2.35
N ALA A 425 23.71 -4.87 2.76
CA ALA A 425 24.94 -4.79 3.52
C ALA A 425 26.13 -4.22 2.73
N THR A 426 26.30 -4.65 1.47
CA THR A 426 27.46 -4.31 0.64
C THR A 426 27.34 -2.92 0.00
N ARG A 427 26.14 -2.50 -0.40
CA ARG A 427 25.87 -1.21 -1.05
C ARG A 427 25.38 -0.14 -0.06
N LYS A 428 25.27 -0.48 1.23
CA LYS A 428 24.75 0.39 2.31
C LYS A 428 23.40 1.00 1.90
N VAL A 429 22.48 0.14 1.48
CA VAL A 429 21.13 0.54 1.08
C VAL A 429 20.44 1.19 2.26
N THR A 430 19.80 2.33 2.01
CA THR A 430 19.07 3.09 3.04
C THR A 430 17.56 2.97 2.83
N THR A 431 17.14 2.80 1.58
CA THR A 431 15.74 2.65 1.17
C THR A 431 15.55 1.37 0.35
N MET A 432 14.63 0.51 0.75
CA MET A 432 14.20 -0.66 -0.03
C MET A 432 12.75 -0.49 -0.49
N ILE A 433 12.50 -0.77 -1.77
CA ILE A 433 11.17 -0.74 -2.38
C ILE A 433 10.76 -2.18 -2.70
N ALA A 434 9.71 -2.64 -2.04
CA ALA A 434 9.31 -4.05 -2.04
C ALA A 434 7.80 -4.25 -2.15
N VAL A 435 7.40 -5.52 -2.23
CA VAL A 435 6.02 -5.98 -2.09
C VAL A 435 5.94 -7.00 -0.93
N PRO A 436 4.76 -7.27 -0.33
CA PRO A 436 4.67 -8.07 0.89
C PRO A 436 5.30 -9.46 0.81
N VAL A 437 5.11 -10.17 -0.32
CA VAL A 437 5.70 -11.51 -0.52
C VAL A 437 7.24 -11.50 -0.49
N MET A 438 7.87 -10.38 -0.87
CA MET A 438 9.33 -10.24 -0.78
C MET A 438 9.78 -10.10 0.67
N LEU A 439 9.04 -9.32 1.47
CA LEU A 439 9.31 -9.18 2.90
C LEU A 439 9.11 -10.50 3.64
N GLN A 440 8.04 -11.23 3.30
CA GLN A 440 7.75 -12.58 3.81
C GLN A 440 8.94 -13.52 3.56
N ARG A 441 9.40 -13.61 2.31
CA ARG A 441 10.56 -14.43 1.94
C ARG A 441 11.85 -14.02 2.66
N ILE A 442 12.02 -12.73 2.99
CA ILE A 442 13.17 -12.26 3.77
C ILE A 442 13.06 -12.72 5.22
N VAL A 443 11.91 -12.52 5.89
CA VAL A 443 11.75 -12.89 7.31
C VAL A 443 11.72 -14.41 7.52
N ASP A 444 11.36 -15.18 6.50
CA ASP A 444 11.38 -16.64 6.50
C ASP A 444 12.78 -17.24 6.32
N LEU A 445 13.78 -16.44 5.95
CA LEU A 445 15.16 -16.91 5.94
C LEU A 445 15.59 -17.33 7.35
N PRO A 446 16.36 -18.44 7.48
CA PRO A 446 16.90 -18.86 8.76
C PRO A 446 17.66 -17.71 9.45
N ALA A 447 17.50 -17.56 10.76
CA ALA A 447 18.11 -16.47 11.52
C ALA A 447 19.64 -16.39 11.27
N LYS A 448 20.33 -17.53 11.18
CA LYS A 448 21.77 -17.62 10.85
C LYS A 448 22.15 -17.01 9.50
N VAL A 449 21.25 -17.08 8.51
CA VAL A 449 21.45 -16.47 7.18
C VAL A 449 21.21 -14.97 7.26
N ARG A 450 20.13 -14.54 7.94
CA ARG A 450 19.83 -13.11 8.12
C ARG A 450 20.93 -12.38 8.85
N GLN A 451 21.45 -12.95 9.94
CA GLN A 451 22.48 -12.36 10.79
C GLN A 451 23.87 -12.27 10.13
N LYS A 452 24.08 -12.90 8.96
CA LYS A 452 25.33 -12.79 8.18
C LYS A 452 25.52 -11.38 7.60
N TYR A 453 24.44 -10.63 7.42
CA TYR A 453 24.43 -9.37 6.70
C TYR A 453 24.11 -8.21 7.65
N ASP A 454 24.98 -7.20 7.68
CA ASP A 454 24.72 -5.95 8.39
C ASP A 454 23.69 -5.10 7.63
N THR A 455 22.45 -5.10 8.12
CA THR A 455 21.35 -4.30 7.54
C THR A 455 21.11 -2.99 8.27
N SER A 456 22.00 -2.55 9.16
CA SER A 456 21.82 -1.33 9.98
C SER A 456 21.77 -0.02 9.19
N SER A 457 22.18 -0.02 7.91
CA SER A 457 22.03 1.14 7.02
C SER A 457 20.59 1.39 6.60
N LEU A 458 19.72 0.38 6.68
CA LEU A 458 18.34 0.45 6.26
C LEU A 458 17.55 1.35 7.21
N ARG A 459 16.85 2.33 6.64
CA ARG A 459 16.01 3.29 7.40
C ARG A 459 14.58 3.32 6.93
N LEU A 460 14.33 2.84 5.71
CA LEU A 460 13.02 2.87 5.10
C LEU A 460 12.83 1.64 4.20
N VAL A 461 11.77 0.89 4.45
CA VAL A 461 11.28 -0.19 3.61
C VAL A 461 9.84 0.14 3.25
N ALA A 462 9.63 0.60 2.02
CA ALA A 462 8.30 0.90 1.53
C ALA A 462 7.72 -0.32 0.82
N CYS A 463 6.54 -0.73 1.25
CA CYS A 463 5.87 -1.93 0.80
C CYS A 463 4.49 -1.59 0.22
N SER A 464 4.18 -2.11 -0.96
CA SER A 464 2.91 -1.89 -1.65
C SER A 464 2.57 -3.08 -2.55
N GLY A 465 1.38 -3.10 -3.13
CA GLY A 465 1.00 -4.01 -4.19
C GLY A 465 0.12 -5.18 -3.75
N SER A 466 0.06 -5.48 -2.45
CA SER A 466 -0.95 -6.34 -1.85
C SER A 466 -1.14 -5.95 -0.38
N PRO A 467 -2.22 -6.41 0.27
CA PRO A 467 -2.38 -6.16 1.69
C PRO A 467 -1.22 -6.71 2.52
N LEU A 468 -0.91 -6.01 3.61
CA LEU A 468 0.11 -6.36 4.58
C LEU A 468 -0.60 -6.85 5.84
N ASN A 469 -0.36 -8.10 6.24
CA ASN A 469 -0.99 -8.65 7.44
C ASN A 469 -0.20 -8.28 8.71
N SER A 470 -0.88 -8.29 9.85
CA SER A 470 -0.33 -7.91 11.16
C SER A 470 0.88 -8.77 11.57
N SER A 471 0.83 -10.08 11.33
CA SER A 471 1.90 -11.03 11.65
C SER A 471 3.20 -10.69 10.92
N LEU A 472 3.13 -10.39 9.62
CA LEU A 472 4.29 -9.98 8.83
C LEU A 472 4.85 -8.64 9.30
N VAL A 473 3.99 -7.66 9.63
CA VAL A 473 4.44 -6.38 10.22
C VAL A 473 5.24 -6.62 11.50
N GLN A 474 4.72 -7.44 12.41
CA GLN A 474 5.37 -7.74 13.69
C GLN A 474 6.71 -8.45 13.47
N ARG A 475 6.72 -9.55 12.72
CA ARG A 475 7.93 -10.33 12.42
C ARG A 475 9.00 -9.53 11.70
N PHE A 476 8.59 -8.64 10.78
CA PHE A 476 9.50 -7.76 10.08
C PHE A 476 10.09 -6.71 11.02
N THR A 477 9.26 -6.09 11.87
CA THR A 477 9.70 -5.09 12.85
C THR A 477 10.65 -5.70 13.88
N GLU A 478 10.40 -6.92 14.33
CA GLU A 478 11.32 -7.67 15.21
C GLU A 478 12.68 -7.96 14.53
N ALA A 479 12.67 -8.22 13.22
CA ALA A 479 13.88 -8.56 12.47
C ALA A 479 14.71 -7.34 12.05
N PHE A 480 14.07 -6.21 11.74
CA PHE A 480 14.72 -5.06 11.09
C PHE A 480 14.46 -3.71 11.79
N GLY A 481 13.66 -3.68 12.85
CA GLY A 481 13.26 -2.47 13.55
C GLY A 481 12.13 -1.69 12.88
N GLU A 482 11.87 -0.50 13.40
CA GLU A 482 10.80 0.42 12.96
C GLU A 482 11.17 1.15 11.67
N VAL A 483 11.31 0.40 10.57
CA VAL A 483 11.67 0.94 9.25
C VAL A 483 10.64 0.63 8.17
N LEU A 484 9.54 -0.05 8.51
CA LEU A 484 8.51 -0.48 7.57
C LEU A 484 7.46 0.62 7.32
N TYR A 485 7.14 0.84 6.06
CA TYR A 485 6.10 1.76 5.60
C TYR A 485 5.12 0.99 4.71
N ASN A 486 3.83 1.02 5.06
CA ASN A 486 2.78 0.39 4.27
C ASN A 486 2.15 1.44 3.35
N PHE A 487 2.33 1.29 2.04
CA PHE A 487 1.82 2.22 1.04
C PHE A 487 0.57 1.63 0.39
N TYR A 488 -0.51 2.41 0.39
CA TYR A 488 -1.72 2.11 -0.36
C TYR A 488 -1.92 3.08 -1.51
N GLY A 489 -2.23 2.51 -2.66
CA GLY A 489 -2.52 3.20 -3.90
C GLY A 489 -2.85 2.19 -4.98
N SER A 490 -3.25 2.70 -6.13
CA SER A 490 -3.56 1.90 -7.30
C SER A 490 -2.89 2.50 -8.54
N THR A 491 -3.10 1.90 -9.71
CA THR A 491 -2.56 2.47 -10.95
C THR A 491 -3.29 3.76 -11.32
N GLU A 492 -4.56 3.84 -10.93
CA GLU A 492 -5.55 4.87 -11.24
C GLU A 492 -5.40 6.10 -10.35
N VAL A 493 -5.07 5.92 -9.06
CA VAL A 493 -4.92 7.02 -8.10
C VAL A 493 -3.48 7.34 -7.73
N SER A 494 -2.51 6.55 -8.21
CA SER A 494 -1.08 6.62 -7.87
C SER A 494 -0.78 6.32 -6.39
N TRP A 495 -1.23 7.18 -5.47
CA TRP A 495 -1.17 6.99 -4.02
C TRP A 495 -2.47 7.41 -3.35
N ALA A 496 -2.76 6.84 -2.20
CA ALA A 496 -3.88 7.21 -1.36
C ALA A 496 -3.41 7.51 0.06
N THR A 497 -2.84 6.51 0.74
CA THR A 497 -2.38 6.63 2.13
C THR A 497 -1.05 5.92 2.35
N ILE A 498 -0.33 6.34 3.38
CA ILE A 498 0.92 5.71 3.81
C ILE A 498 0.86 5.55 5.33
N ALA A 499 1.01 4.31 5.82
CA ALA A 499 1.27 4.02 7.23
C ALA A 499 2.77 4.08 7.46
N ASP A 500 3.19 4.89 8.42
CA ASP A 500 4.57 4.89 8.90
C ASP A 500 4.76 3.90 10.06
N PRO A 501 5.99 3.70 10.56
CA PRO A 501 6.22 2.78 11.67
C PRO A 501 5.42 3.10 12.93
N GLU A 502 5.07 4.38 13.19
CA GLU A 502 4.26 4.75 14.34
C GLU A 502 2.81 4.33 14.15
N ASP A 503 2.25 4.50 12.95
CA ASP A 503 0.93 3.98 12.61
C ASP A 503 0.89 2.45 12.73
N LEU A 504 1.89 1.74 12.17
CA LEU A 504 1.94 0.28 12.17
C LEU A 504 2.18 -0.33 13.56
N ALA A 505 2.85 0.38 14.47
CA ALA A 505 3.01 -0.04 15.86
C ALA A 505 1.68 -0.06 16.64
N ILE A 506 0.74 0.80 16.25
CA ILE A 506 -0.57 0.98 16.90
C ILE A 506 -1.63 0.14 16.20
N ALA A 507 -1.64 0.18 14.88
CA ALA A 507 -2.62 -0.47 14.01
C ALA A 507 -1.91 -1.22 12.88
N PRO A 508 -1.40 -2.44 13.12
CA PRO A 508 -0.58 -3.18 12.16
C PRO A 508 -1.25 -3.47 10.79
N THR A 509 -2.58 -3.44 10.73
CA THR A 509 -3.37 -3.69 9.50
C THR A 509 -3.73 -2.42 8.75
N THR A 510 -3.42 -1.24 9.29
CA THR A 510 -3.76 0.03 8.63
C THR A 510 -2.92 0.26 7.37
N VAL A 511 -3.53 0.95 6.40
CA VAL A 511 -2.81 1.54 5.27
C VAL A 511 -2.46 3.01 5.50
N GLY A 512 -2.70 3.52 6.71
CA GLY A 512 -2.22 4.79 7.23
C GLY A 512 -3.01 6.00 6.78
N ARG A 513 -2.33 7.13 6.58
CA ARG A 513 -2.97 8.45 6.42
C ARG A 513 -2.62 9.11 5.08
N PRO A 514 -3.43 10.06 4.58
CA PRO A 514 -3.14 10.75 3.32
C PRO A 514 -1.80 11.51 3.36
N PRO A 515 -0.93 11.33 2.35
CA PRO A 515 0.23 12.18 2.16
C PRO A 515 -0.18 13.62 1.80
N LEU A 516 0.77 14.56 1.88
CA LEU A 516 0.55 15.97 1.57
C LEU A 516 -0.12 16.14 0.19
N GLY A 517 -1.14 17.00 0.09
CA GLY A 517 -1.91 17.25 -1.12
C GLY A 517 -2.94 16.16 -1.49
N THR A 518 -3.25 15.24 -0.57
CA THR A 518 -4.14 14.10 -0.83
C THR A 518 -5.41 14.17 0.01
N THR A 519 -6.54 13.82 -0.60
CA THR A 519 -7.85 13.71 0.05
C THR A 519 -8.40 12.31 -0.12
N ILE A 520 -8.92 11.75 0.97
CA ILE A 520 -9.64 10.48 1.02
C ILE A 520 -11.07 10.77 1.48
N ALA A 521 -12.06 10.16 0.83
CA ALA A 521 -13.44 10.16 1.29
C ALA A 521 -14.00 8.74 1.25
N ILE A 522 -14.77 8.36 2.27
CA ILE A 522 -15.54 7.12 2.29
C ILE A 522 -16.99 7.46 1.98
N LEU A 523 -17.51 7.00 0.84
CA LEU A 523 -18.83 7.38 0.36
C LEU A 523 -19.81 6.19 0.38
N ASP A 524 -21.08 6.47 0.65
CA ASP A 524 -22.18 5.51 0.50
C ASP A 524 -22.60 5.33 -0.97
N ALA A 525 -23.65 4.52 -1.20
CA ALA A 525 -24.22 4.28 -2.53
C ALA A 525 -24.79 5.56 -3.19
N ASP A 526 -25.21 6.53 -2.38
CA ASP A 526 -25.71 7.83 -2.83
C ASP A 526 -24.57 8.86 -3.03
N ARG A 527 -23.31 8.42 -2.92
CA ARG A 527 -22.09 9.24 -3.05
C ARG A 527 -21.98 10.34 -1.99
N ARG A 528 -22.53 10.11 -0.80
CA ARG A 528 -22.40 11.00 0.36
C ARG A 528 -21.38 10.44 1.34
N PRO A 529 -20.57 11.28 2.00
CA PRO A 529 -19.65 10.78 3.01
C PRO A 529 -20.40 10.12 4.17
N VAL A 530 -19.93 8.95 4.60
CA VAL A 530 -20.46 8.24 5.76
C VAL A 530 -19.81 8.73 7.06
N PRO A 531 -20.31 8.35 8.25
CA PRO A 531 -19.55 8.53 9.49
C PRO A 531 -18.23 7.77 9.50
N ARG A 532 -17.26 8.25 10.27
CA ARG A 532 -16.06 7.46 10.59
C ARG A 532 -16.45 6.12 11.22
N GLY A 533 -15.68 5.08 10.92
CA GLY A 533 -15.98 3.72 11.32
C GLY A 533 -17.02 2.98 10.46
N VAL A 534 -17.81 3.69 9.66
CA VAL A 534 -18.73 3.04 8.70
C VAL A 534 -17.96 2.68 7.44
N THR A 535 -18.06 1.41 7.03
CA THR A 535 -17.54 0.93 5.75
C THR A 535 -18.30 1.57 4.59
N GLY A 536 -17.55 2.09 3.62
CA GLY A 536 -18.09 2.58 2.36
C GLY A 536 -17.03 2.56 1.27
N ARG A 537 -17.36 3.15 0.11
CA ARG A 537 -16.49 3.17 -1.06
C ARG A 537 -15.38 4.20 -0.91
N ILE A 538 -14.14 3.80 -1.15
CA ILE A 538 -12.97 4.68 -1.01
C ILE A 538 -12.79 5.50 -2.29
N PHE A 539 -12.84 6.83 -2.13
CA PHE A 539 -12.57 7.81 -3.17
C PHE A 539 -11.29 8.60 -2.82
N VAL A 540 -10.46 8.86 -3.84
CA VAL A 540 -9.13 9.50 -3.66
C VAL A 540 -8.96 10.67 -4.61
N GLY A 541 -8.47 11.80 -4.10
CA GLY A 541 -8.07 12.96 -4.90
C GLY A 541 -6.63 13.36 -4.63
N ASN A 542 -5.85 13.52 -5.69
CA ASN A 542 -4.49 14.07 -5.68
C ASN A 542 -4.12 14.57 -7.10
N GLU A 543 -2.89 15.04 -7.29
CA GLU A 543 -2.44 15.61 -8.58
C GLU A 543 -2.00 14.58 -9.64
N MET A 544 -1.94 13.30 -9.28
CA MET A 544 -1.44 12.19 -10.11
C MET A 544 -2.51 11.13 -10.39
N LEU A 545 -3.79 11.51 -10.37
CA LEU A 545 -4.85 10.67 -10.91
C LEU A 545 -4.56 10.37 -12.39
N PHE A 546 -4.76 9.12 -12.79
CA PHE A 546 -4.53 8.67 -14.16
C PHE A 546 -5.39 9.46 -15.18
N GLU A 547 -4.99 9.47 -16.45
CA GLU A 547 -5.70 10.18 -17.52
C GLU A 547 -6.81 9.32 -18.17
N GLY A 548 -7.05 8.12 -17.61
CA GLY A 548 -7.99 7.13 -18.11
C GLY A 548 -7.32 5.86 -18.63
N TYR A 549 -8.14 4.91 -19.06
CA TYR A 549 -7.65 3.71 -19.73
C TYR A 549 -7.61 3.91 -21.24
N VAL A 550 -6.65 3.25 -21.90
CA VAL A 550 -6.46 3.35 -23.36
C VAL A 550 -7.64 2.76 -24.14
N ALA A 551 -8.21 1.65 -23.67
CA ALA A 551 -9.21 0.87 -24.40
C ALA A 551 -10.40 0.44 -23.53
N ASP A 552 -10.60 1.08 -22.37
CA ASP A 552 -11.60 0.71 -21.37
C ASP A 552 -12.22 1.96 -20.73
N PRO A 553 -13.44 1.89 -20.17
CA PRO A 553 -14.04 3.02 -19.46
C PRO A 553 -13.33 3.30 -18.13
N SER A 554 -13.14 4.58 -17.83
CA SER A 554 -12.58 5.04 -16.55
C SER A 554 -13.56 4.83 -15.38
N PRO A 555 -13.06 4.66 -14.13
CA PRO A 555 -13.90 4.65 -12.94
C PRO A 555 -14.66 5.96 -12.77
N ALA A 556 -15.73 5.92 -11.95
CA ALA A 556 -16.48 7.10 -11.59
C ALA A 556 -15.60 8.10 -10.81
N SER A 557 -15.91 9.39 -10.95
CA SER A 557 -15.37 10.44 -10.09
C SER A 557 -16.50 11.25 -9.47
N VAL A 558 -16.29 11.68 -8.22
CA VAL A 558 -17.20 12.53 -7.45
C VAL A 558 -16.37 13.67 -6.87
N ASN A 559 -16.71 14.92 -7.22
CA ASN A 559 -16.04 16.12 -6.71
C ASN A 559 -14.50 16.11 -6.87
N GLY A 560 -13.99 15.56 -7.98
CA GLY A 560 -12.55 15.44 -8.24
C GLY A 560 -11.85 14.32 -7.48
N LEU A 561 -12.60 13.47 -6.77
CA LEU A 561 -12.11 12.24 -6.15
C LEU A 561 -12.46 11.06 -7.07
N LEU A 562 -11.50 10.18 -7.34
CA LEU A 562 -11.67 9.00 -8.17
C LEU A 562 -12.05 7.79 -7.32
N ASP A 563 -13.00 6.99 -7.81
CA ASP A 563 -13.35 5.70 -7.23
C ASP A 563 -12.19 4.71 -7.37
N THR A 564 -11.71 4.17 -6.24
CA THR A 564 -10.62 3.18 -6.21
C THR A 564 -11.05 1.77 -6.56
N GLY A 565 -12.34 1.43 -6.43
CA GLY A 565 -12.80 0.04 -6.47
C GLY A 565 -12.90 -0.63 -5.09
N ASP A 566 -12.28 -0.05 -4.07
CA ASP A 566 -12.08 -0.69 -2.77
C ASP A 566 -13.05 -0.11 -1.72
N LEU A 567 -13.41 -0.95 -0.75
CA LEU A 567 -14.23 -0.62 0.39
C LEU A 567 -13.35 -0.50 1.63
N GLY A 568 -13.70 0.42 2.52
CA GLY A 568 -12.94 0.66 3.73
C GLY A 568 -13.60 1.65 4.66
N HIS A 569 -12.94 1.90 5.79
CA HIS A 569 -13.38 2.85 6.79
C HIS A 569 -12.18 3.64 7.36
N LEU A 570 -12.49 4.73 8.05
CA LEU A 570 -11.52 5.55 8.78
C LEU A 570 -11.70 5.39 10.29
N ASP A 571 -10.59 5.27 11.02
CA ASP A 571 -10.60 5.30 12.48
C ASP A 571 -10.71 6.74 13.06
N ALA A 572 -10.71 6.86 14.38
CA ALA A 572 -10.75 8.16 15.06
C ALA A 572 -9.53 9.04 14.74
N ASP A 573 -8.41 8.40 14.45
CA ASP A 573 -7.11 8.98 14.12
C ASP A 573 -6.99 9.37 12.63
N GLY A 574 -7.98 9.02 11.81
CA GLY A 574 -8.00 9.26 10.37
C GLY A 574 -7.12 8.30 9.58
N ARG A 575 -6.75 7.15 10.18
CA ARG A 575 -6.09 6.06 9.47
C ARG A 575 -7.12 5.27 8.66
N LEU A 576 -6.74 4.88 7.46
CA LEU A 576 -7.57 4.11 6.53
C LEU A 576 -7.34 2.60 6.73
N TYR A 577 -8.43 1.86 6.69
CA TYR A 577 -8.47 0.40 6.66
C TYR A 577 -9.17 -0.04 5.39
N ILE A 578 -8.67 -1.12 4.78
CA ILE A 578 -9.26 -1.71 3.59
C ILE A 578 -10.07 -2.92 4.04
N ASP A 579 -11.40 -2.83 3.92
CA ASP A 579 -12.33 -3.89 4.33
C ASP A 579 -12.53 -4.93 3.23
N GLY A 580 -12.23 -4.56 1.98
CA GLY A 580 -12.31 -5.47 0.85
C GLY A 580 -12.57 -4.75 -0.45
N ARG A 581 -13.11 -5.49 -1.42
CA ARG A 581 -13.58 -4.94 -2.69
C ARG A 581 -15.02 -5.35 -2.89
N ASP A 582 -15.80 -4.48 -3.52
CA ASP A 582 -17.21 -4.74 -3.80
C ASP A 582 -17.39 -5.95 -4.73
N ASP A 583 -16.47 -6.14 -5.68
CA ASP A 583 -16.45 -7.32 -6.57
C ASP A 583 -16.01 -8.63 -5.88
N GLU A 584 -15.52 -8.54 -4.64
CA GLU A 584 -15.18 -9.70 -3.80
C GLU A 584 -16.17 -9.90 -2.64
N MET A 585 -17.24 -9.09 -2.58
CA MET A 585 -18.28 -9.21 -1.56
C MET A 585 -18.98 -10.57 -1.67
N ILE A 586 -19.11 -11.24 -0.54
CA ILE A 586 -19.78 -12.54 -0.42
C ILE A 586 -21.15 -12.30 0.19
N ILE A 587 -22.20 -12.62 -0.56
CA ILE A 587 -23.58 -12.51 -0.06
C ILE A 587 -23.99 -13.87 0.50
N SER A 588 -23.93 -14.01 1.83
CA SER A 588 -24.18 -15.27 2.52
C SER A 588 -25.38 -15.14 3.45
N GLY A 589 -26.52 -15.71 3.05
CA GLY A 589 -27.76 -15.70 3.85
C GLY A 589 -28.39 -14.32 3.97
N GLY A 590 -28.23 -13.47 2.96
CA GLY A 590 -28.73 -12.10 2.93
C GLY A 590 -27.80 -11.05 3.54
N GLU A 591 -26.67 -11.47 4.11
CA GLU A 591 -25.66 -10.58 4.70
C GLU A 591 -24.48 -10.37 3.75
N ASN A 592 -24.01 -9.13 3.68
CA ASN A 592 -22.82 -8.74 2.92
C ASN A 592 -21.58 -8.99 3.78
N VAL A 593 -20.77 -9.97 3.39
CA VAL A 593 -19.57 -10.38 4.12
C VAL A 593 -18.35 -10.16 3.25
N PHE A 594 -17.32 -9.53 3.81
CA PHE A 594 -16.05 -9.34 3.11
C PHE A 594 -15.05 -10.43 3.51
N PRO A 595 -14.22 -10.93 2.57
CA PRO A 595 -13.18 -11.91 2.88
C PRO A 595 -12.12 -11.40 3.85
N ARG A 596 -11.81 -10.09 3.78
CA ARG A 596 -10.61 -9.53 4.39
C ARG A 596 -10.59 -9.60 5.92
N PRO A 597 -11.67 -9.26 6.66
CA PRO A 597 -11.70 -9.44 8.11
C PRO A 597 -11.37 -10.87 8.55
N VAL A 598 -11.83 -11.87 7.78
CA VAL A 598 -11.56 -13.29 8.07
C VAL A 598 -10.10 -13.64 7.78
N GLU A 599 -9.57 -13.19 6.64
CA GLU A 599 -8.15 -13.36 6.28
C GLU A 599 -7.23 -12.75 7.36
N ASP A 600 -7.52 -11.52 7.79
CA ASP A 600 -6.72 -10.82 8.80
C ASP A 600 -6.81 -11.50 10.16
N ALA A 601 -8.01 -11.94 10.58
CA ALA A 601 -8.18 -12.72 11.80
C ALA A 601 -7.38 -14.03 11.77
N LEU A 602 -7.50 -14.82 10.70
CA LEU A 602 -6.76 -16.09 10.58
C LEU A 602 -5.25 -15.89 10.51
N ALA A 603 -4.77 -14.80 9.90
CA ALA A 603 -3.35 -14.49 9.83
C ALA A 603 -2.70 -14.22 11.21
N PHE A 604 -3.49 -13.98 12.26
CA PHE A 604 -2.99 -13.88 13.64
C PHE A 604 -2.69 -15.23 14.28
N LEU A 605 -3.26 -16.33 13.77
CA LEU A 605 -2.98 -17.65 14.33
C LEU A 605 -1.51 -18.01 14.09
N PRO A 606 -0.73 -18.37 15.13
CA PRO A 606 0.67 -18.79 14.97
C PRO A 606 0.84 -19.99 14.04
N GLN A 607 -0.22 -20.78 13.85
CA GLN A 607 -0.26 -21.93 12.96
C GLN A 607 -0.40 -21.54 11.48
N VAL A 608 -0.91 -20.33 11.18
CA VAL A 608 -1.21 -19.89 9.81
C VAL A 608 -0.02 -19.13 9.24
N ALA A 609 0.50 -19.60 8.11
CA ALA A 609 1.54 -18.95 7.34
C ALA A 609 0.95 -17.97 6.32
N ASP A 610 -0.17 -18.33 5.70
CA ASP A 610 -0.83 -17.57 4.66
C ASP A 610 -2.31 -17.96 4.56
N VAL A 611 -3.17 -17.05 4.09
CA VAL A 611 -4.61 -17.29 4.00
C VAL A 611 -5.27 -16.46 2.90
N ALA A 612 -6.24 -17.08 2.22
CA ALA A 612 -7.17 -16.39 1.34
C ALA A 612 -8.59 -16.90 1.54
N VAL A 613 -9.57 -16.00 1.46
CA VAL A 613 -10.98 -16.34 1.57
C VAL A 613 -11.72 -15.93 0.30
N VAL A 614 -12.61 -16.79 -0.17
CA VAL A 614 -13.42 -16.55 -1.37
C VAL A 614 -14.88 -16.93 -1.14
N GLY A 615 -15.78 -16.33 -1.93
CA GLY A 615 -17.18 -16.71 -2.02
C GLY A 615 -17.34 -17.94 -2.92
N THR A 616 -18.16 -18.88 -2.48
CA THR A 616 -18.48 -20.11 -3.22
C THR A 616 -19.98 -20.36 -3.18
N SER A 617 -20.57 -20.84 -4.27
CA SER A 617 -22.02 -21.03 -4.39
C SER A 617 -22.56 -22.01 -3.35
N ASP A 618 -23.60 -21.61 -2.61
CA ASP A 618 -24.27 -22.41 -1.59
C ASP A 618 -25.79 -22.41 -1.85
N ASP A 619 -26.39 -23.58 -1.96
CA ASP A 619 -27.80 -23.74 -2.35
C ASP A 619 -28.78 -23.08 -1.37
N SER A 620 -28.40 -22.95 -0.10
CA SER A 620 -29.26 -22.40 0.96
C SER A 620 -28.97 -20.93 1.27
N PHE A 621 -27.72 -20.49 1.08
CA PHE A 621 -27.26 -19.15 1.48
C PHE A 621 -26.91 -18.25 0.29
N GLY A 622 -27.03 -18.75 -0.94
CA GLY A 622 -26.57 -18.11 -2.17
C GLY A 622 -25.07 -18.28 -2.34
N GLN A 623 -24.29 -17.75 -1.40
CA GLN A 623 -22.87 -18.01 -1.26
C GLN A 623 -22.50 -18.40 0.18
N ARG A 624 -21.33 -19.01 0.32
CA ARG A 624 -20.65 -19.26 1.60
C ARG A 624 -19.18 -18.90 1.50
N LEU A 625 -18.57 -18.65 2.65
CA LEU A 625 -17.13 -18.41 2.75
C LEU A 625 -16.38 -19.74 2.68
N THR A 626 -15.38 -19.80 1.81
CA THR A 626 -14.38 -20.87 1.74
C THR A 626 -13.01 -20.28 2.06
N ALA A 627 -12.34 -20.83 3.06
CA ALA A 627 -11.00 -20.43 3.48
C ALA A 627 -9.94 -21.39 2.94
N PHE A 628 -8.86 -20.84 2.36
CA PHE A 628 -7.67 -21.58 1.95
C PHE A 628 -6.52 -21.17 2.86
N VAL A 629 -6.05 -22.12 3.67
CA VAL A 629 -5.10 -21.89 4.75
C VAL A 629 -3.80 -22.61 4.41
N VAL A 630 -2.69 -21.87 4.45
CA VAL A 630 -1.33 -22.44 4.42
C VAL A 630 -0.83 -22.47 5.86
N LEU A 631 -0.37 -23.64 6.30
CA LEU A 631 0.15 -23.80 7.66
C LEU A 631 1.64 -23.50 7.73
N ASN A 632 2.06 -22.96 8.88
CA ASN A 632 3.45 -22.99 9.28
C ASN A 632 3.92 -24.44 9.43
N LYS A 633 5.21 -24.66 9.18
CA LYS A 633 5.79 -26.00 9.23
C LYS A 633 5.55 -26.64 10.61
N ASP A 634 5.09 -27.89 10.61
CA ASP A 634 4.82 -28.69 11.80
C ASP A 634 3.71 -28.13 12.74
N ALA A 635 2.94 -27.14 12.28
CA ALA A 635 1.80 -26.60 13.04
C ALA A 635 0.54 -27.47 12.87
N GLY A 636 -0.17 -27.71 13.96
CA GLY A 636 -1.47 -28.40 13.96
C GLY A 636 -2.63 -27.41 14.02
N LEU A 637 -3.50 -27.44 13.02
CA LEU A 637 -4.75 -26.67 12.96
C LEU A 637 -5.75 -27.44 12.09
N ASP A 638 -6.99 -27.59 12.55
CA ASP A 638 -8.08 -28.22 11.79
C ASP A 638 -9.21 -27.21 11.48
N GLY A 639 -10.15 -27.63 10.64
CA GLY A 639 -11.28 -26.79 10.21
C GLY A 639 -12.18 -26.35 11.36
N ASP A 640 -12.37 -27.18 12.39
CA ASP A 640 -13.23 -26.85 13.54
C ASP A 640 -12.58 -25.79 14.43
N MET A 641 -11.26 -25.88 14.64
CA MET A 641 -10.49 -24.85 15.33
C MET A 641 -10.55 -23.52 14.59
N VAL A 642 -10.43 -23.52 13.25
CA VAL A 642 -10.58 -22.32 12.40
C VAL A 642 -11.97 -21.69 12.58
N ARG A 643 -13.02 -22.51 12.46
CA ARG A 643 -14.42 -22.05 12.61
C ARG A 643 -14.69 -21.49 14.01
N ALA A 644 -14.24 -22.18 15.05
CA ALA A 644 -14.38 -21.74 16.43
C ALA A 644 -13.64 -20.42 16.69
N PHE A 645 -12.41 -20.30 16.16
CA PHE A 645 -11.61 -19.08 16.29
C PHE A 645 -12.30 -17.88 15.68
N ILE A 646 -12.83 -18.02 14.45
CA ILE A 646 -13.55 -16.92 13.77
C ILE A 646 -14.87 -16.60 14.46
N LYS A 647 -15.64 -17.60 14.88
CA LYS A 647 -16.91 -17.42 15.58
C LYS A 647 -16.76 -16.59 16.87
N ASN A 648 -15.60 -16.68 17.53
CA ASN A 648 -15.32 -15.96 18.78
C ASN A 648 -14.77 -14.53 18.55
N ARG A 649 -14.49 -14.13 17.31
CA ARG A 649 -13.90 -12.82 16.98
C ARG A 649 -14.73 -11.98 16.02
N LEU A 650 -15.48 -12.63 15.14
CA LEU A 650 -16.29 -12.00 14.10
C LEU A 650 -17.73 -12.50 14.17
N SER A 651 -18.63 -11.80 13.49
CA SER A 651 -20.03 -12.21 13.36
C SER A 651 -20.15 -13.63 12.77
N LYS A 652 -21.20 -14.37 13.17
CA LYS A 652 -21.48 -15.75 12.69
C LYS A 652 -21.49 -15.89 11.16
N PHE A 653 -21.78 -14.82 10.41
CA PHE A 653 -21.79 -14.82 8.95
C PHE A 653 -20.38 -14.83 8.34
N HIS A 654 -19.35 -14.50 9.12
CA HIS A 654 -17.94 -14.55 8.74
C HIS A 654 -17.32 -15.94 8.91
N VAL A 655 -18.01 -16.89 9.54
CA VAL A 655 -17.46 -18.22 9.79
C VAL A 655 -17.38 -19.01 8.47
N PRO A 656 -16.19 -19.42 8.02
CA PRO A 656 -16.04 -20.23 6.81
C PRO A 656 -16.78 -21.57 6.96
N ARG A 657 -17.49 -21.98 5.91
CA ARG A 657 -18.11 -23.32 5.87
C ARG A 657 -17.09 -24.37 5.48
N ASP A 658 -16.28 -24.06 4.48
CA ASP A 658 -15.24 -24.94 3.98
C ASP A 658 -13.86 -24.39 4.35
N VAL A 659 -12.99 -25.26 4.87
CA VAL A 659 -11.59 -24.92 5.14
C VAL A 659 -10.68 -25.89 4.38
N TYR A 660 -9.94 -25.37 3.40
CA TYR A 660 -8.93 -26.12 2.65
C TYR A 660 -7.55 -25.83 3.23
N PHE A 661 -6.78 -26.88 3.53
CA PHE A 661 -5.37 -26.74 3.87
C PHE A 661 -4.52 -26.98 2.62
N VAL A 662 -3.85 -25.94 2.15
CA VAL A 662 -3.10 -25.94 0.88
C VAL A 662 -1.62 -25.69 1.11
N LYS A 663 -0.77 -26.14 0.18
CA LYS A 663 0.69 -25.98 0.29
C LYS A 663 1.14 -24.53 0.06
N ALA A 664 0.46 -23.81 -0.83
CA ALA A 664 0.74 -22.41 -1.18
C ALA A 664 -0.47 -21.77 -1.86
N LEU A 665 -0.57 -20.46 -1.81
CA LEU A 665 -1.56 -19.69 -2.57
C LEU A 665 -0.99 -19.25 -3.93
N PRO A 666 -1.74 -19.37 -5.05
CA PRO A 666 -1.31 -18.88 -6.36
C PRO A 666 -1.27 -17.35 -6.35
N ARG A 667 -0.16 -16.74 -6.78
CA ARG A 667 0.06 -15.28 -6.70
C ARG A 667 0.60 -14.67 -8.01
N THR A 668 0.32 -13.38 -8.21
CA THR A 668 0.95 -12.55 -9.25
C THR A 668 2.40 -12.20 -8.87
N SER A 669 3.14 -11.57 -9.78
CA SER A 669 4.48 -11.00 -9.52
C SER A 669 4.50 -9.91 -8.45
N THR A 670 3.39 -9.19 -8.26
CA THR A 670 3.23 -8.22 -7.16
C THR A 670 2.81 -8.89 -5.84
N GLY A 671 2.65 -10.21 -5.84
CA GLY A 671 2.22 -10.98 -4.68
C GLY A 671 0.72 -10.98 -4.44
N LYS A 672 -0.14 -10.49 -5.35
CA LYS A 672 -1.62 -10.59 -5.17
C LYS A 672 -2.09 -12.03 -5.38
N VAL A 673 -2.97 -12.55 -4.53
CA VAL A 673 -3.54 -13.89 -4.70
C VAL A 673 -4.46 -13.93 -5.93
N ILE A 674 -4.31 -14.96 -6.76
CA ILE A 674 -5.14 -15.20 -7.94
C ILE A 674 -6.31 -16.10 -7.53
N LYS A 675 -7.30 -15.52 -6.83
CA LYS A 675 -8.39 -16.25 -6.17
C LYS A 675 -9.13 -17.25 -7.07
N ARG A 676 -9.31 -16.94 -8.36
CA ARG A 676 -9.97 -17.82 -9.35
C ARG A 676 -9.29 -19.17 -9.59
N LEU A 677 -8.01 -19.32 -9.23
CA LEU A 677 -7.27 -20.58 -9.40
C LEU A 677 -7.39 -21.51 -8.18
N LEU A 678 -7.81 -21.00 -7.02
CA LEU A 678 -7.76 -21.73 -5.74
C LEU A 678 -8.55 -23.04 -5.77
N LEU A 679 -9.81 -23.01 -6.21
CA LEU A 679 -10.66 -24.20 -6.28
C LEU A 679 -10.15 -25.20 -7.33
N ALA A 680 -9.81 -24.71 -8.52
CA ALA A 680 -9.30 -25.55 -9.61
C ALA A 680 -7.98 -26.23 -9.22
N ASP A 681 -7.10 -25.55 -8.49
CA ASP A 681 -5.86 -26.12 -7.98
C ASP A 681 -6.15 -27.19 -6.91
N CYS A 682 -7.11 -26.96 -6.01
CA CYS A 682 -7.51 -27.96 -5.01
C CYS A 682 -8.12 -29.21 -5.65
N GLU A 683 -8.99 -29.05 -6.65
CA GLU A 683 -9.57 -30.15 -7.42
C GLU A 683 -8.48 -30.97 -8.13
N ARG A 684 -7.54 -30.28 -8.80
CA ARG A 684 -6.41 -30.92 -9.47
C ARG A 684 -5.50 -31.68 -8.50
N ASP A 685 -5.26 -31.11 -7.32
CA ASP A 685 -4.33 -31.66 -6.33
C ASP A 685 -5.02 -32.65 -5.36
N GLY A 686 -6.33 -32.89 -5.51
CA GLY A 686 -7.11 -33.81 -4.70
C GLY A 686 -7.33 -33.36 -3.25
N VAL A 687 -7.17 -32.06 -2.97
CA VAL A 687 -7.36 -31.48 -1.63
C VAL A 687 -8.86 -31.32 -1.37
N ARG A 688 -9.34 -31.87 -0.25
CA ARG A 688 -10.75 -31.78 0.17
C ARG A 688 -10.92 -30.76 1.30
N PRO A 689 -12.09 -30.10 1.38
CA PRO A 689 -12.39 -29.22 2.49
C PRO A 689 -12.57 -30.03 3.79
N GLN A 690 -12.20 -29.41 4.91
CA GLN A 690 -12.53 -29.85 6.27
C GLN A 690 -13.70 -29.04 6.85
#